data_AF-A0A388TH80-F1
#
_entry.id   AF-A0A388TH80-F1
#
_cell.length_a   1.000
_cell.length_b   1.000
_cell.length_c   1.000
_cell.angle_alpha   90.00
_cell.angle_beta   90.00
_cell.angle_gamma   90.00
#
_symmetry.space_group_name_H-M   'P 1'
#
loop_
_entity.id
_entity.type
_entity.pdbx_description
1 polymer ?
#
loop_
_entity_poly.entity_id
_entity_poly.type
_entity_poly.pdbx_seq_one_letter_code
_entity_poly.pdbx_strand_id
1 'polypeptide(L)'
;MTINIDNAKFYARELRRADADFSGEIDSEQEIKQALQLILEGRPIDELPQKYQRILRQFVDTQSHKDTAFNDIIDAPEVEAAVAELSKHYRTQEDLLQDFVYGTNNMNSKNIAQADVAPKIDSVASAASGRTEITSFADLLQDIAKTIPEIWAHYKTAKIDAATGRPLGDDNNTFSETVSYVMFQAINNNDRQTFDQVWDWARANIYHDSASLRRVYSINKRENIDAEARDYLAAWRYVGQGSALSQQLGKHTGVFQYQWDPNDPSVWFDGYDAAPDADILIAYTLLLADKKWGSTSGNKNYKGLALQILNDVWQSCVLSIRTGGAEVALKLNEHVWDTNIKNASTPNPAATASFANGQTTISFHQPYSSYGVHSLALADFADTYQSITIQAEKACAVKLMFQGKGGQPDYACDYNLKPGENIVPISAFKERHTSGDWNYKSPAVRIPGKATLDNFAMQSDRAGVILTITDIHLNRKTVAAPAAEHLFISANNKGSNVFNLSYFMPFALAEFSKVDRAHDWGRLFNESYKNVDAALSRAVPYRDAKPGGREYRSNGVLVPDWNAFTVEGLTSAYGTWDSFASGEAQDTHLSSWDALRLYTWAAYDYVQNGNAQSKTLLDKAGKFFADELAKNNWIYNAYNVDGTLPENNRRGAQSKSTPFGMGIALAVFCARDDQANALKCYKLLKENYTAGHFTTDADDYFTSNLIAFALNLFKAKYGI
;
A
#
# COMPACT_ATOMS: atom_id res chain seq x y z
N MET A 1 34.44 -42.09 -16.87
CA MET A 1 34.00 -42.47 -15.51
C MET A 1 32.50 -42.69 -15.55
N THR A 2 32.02 -43.81 -15.00
CA THR A 2 30.60 -44.20 -15.05
C THR A 2 29.90 -43.74 -13.78
N ILE A 3 28.74 -43.09 -13.91
CA ILE A 3 27.99 -42.42 -12.85
C ILE A 3 26.88 -43.34 -12.31
N ASN A 4 26.61 -43.26 -11.00
CA ASN A 4 25.62 -44.06 -10.27
C ASN A 4 24.21 -43.41 -10.31
N ILE A 5 23.14 -44.23 -10.46
CA ILE A 5 21.86 -43.86 -11.10
C ILE A 5 20.67 -43.67 -10.10
N ASP A 6 20.82 -43.95 -8.80
CA ASP A 6 19.64 -44.23 -7.97
C ASP A 6 18.90 -43.03 -7.32
N ASN A 7 19.41 -41.79 -7.35
CA ASN A 7 18.74 -40.67 -6.67
C ASN A 7 17.91 -39.72 -7.57
N ALA A 8 17.87 -39.95 -8.89
CA ALA A 8 17.33 -39.00 -9.87
C ALA A 8 15.82 -38.70 -9.76
N LYS A 9 15.01 -39.65 -9.25
CA LYS A 9 13.55 -39.46 -9.13
C LYS A 9 13.14 -38.52 -7.99
N PHE A 10 14.00 -38.35 -6.98
CA PHE A 10 13.73 -37.46 -5.86
C PHE A 10 13.94 -35.99 -6.26
N TYR A 11 15.00 -35.69 -7.01
CA TYR A 11 15.37 -34.33 -7.41
C TYR A 11 14.43 -33.72 -8.46
N ALA A 12 13.97 -34.51 -9.43
CA ALA A 12 12.96 -34.07 -10.39
C ALA A 12 11.59 -33.77 -9.73
N ARG A 13 11.36 -34.21 -8.48
CA ARG A 13 10.14 -33.93 -7.71
C ARG A 13 10.25 -32.63 -6.92
N GLU A 14 11.41 -32.31 -6.36
CA GLU A 14 11.61 -31.09 -5.56
C GLU A 14 11.81 -29.85 -6.45
N LEU A 15 12.44 -29.99 -7.63
CA LEU A 15 12.49 -28.92 -8.65
C LEU A 15 11.09 -28.55 -9.20
N ARG A 16 10.17 -29.53 -9.29
CA ARG A 16 8.76 -29.29 -9.66
C ARG A 16 7.92 -28.68 -8.54
N ARG A 17 8.42 -28.65 -7.30
CA ARG A 17 7.75 -28.03 -6.15
C ARG A 17 8.19 -26.60 -5.91
N ALA A 18 9.40 -26.23 -6.34
CA ALA A 18 9.94 -24.90 -6.20
C ALA A 18 9.37 -23.88 -7.20
N ASP A 19 8.70 -24.33 -8.27
CA ASP A 19 8.13 -23.44 -9.28
C ASP A 19 6.88 -24.05 -9.93
N ALA A 20 5.73 -23.39 -9.80
CA ALA A 20 4.43 -23.88 -10.28
C ALA A 20 4.09 -23.48 -11.72
N ASP A 21 4.90 -22.61 -12.35
CA ASP A 21 4.53 -21.96 -13.63
C ASP A 21 5.26 -22.48 -14.88
N PHE A 22 5.99 -23.60 -14.79
CA PHE A 22 6.78 -24.09 -15.93
C PHE A 22 6.23 -25.38 -16.56
N SER A 23 5.60 -25.26 -17.74
CA SER A 23 5.16 -26.38 -18.58
C SER A 23 6.10 -26.70 -19.75
N GLY A 24 7.38 -26.34 -19.67
CA GLY A 24 8.41 -26.66 -20.67
C GLY A 24 9.47 -27.59 -20.10
N GLU A 25 9.70 -28.74 -20.75
CA GLU A 25 10.71 -29.73 -20.37
C GLU A 25 12.13 -29.14 -20.42
N ILE A 26 12.72 -28.84 -19.25
CA ILE A 26 14.18 -28.80 -19.08
C ILE A 26 14.62 -30.25 -18.88
N ASP A 27 15.37 -30.80 -19.82
CA ASP A 27 15.97 -32.12 -19.64
C ASP A 27 17.27 -31.96 -18.81
N SER A 28 17.17 -32.44 -17.57
CA SER A 28 18.05 -32.15 -16.44
C SER A 28 19.48 -32.68 -16.58
N GLU A 29 20.43 -32.02 -15.90
CA GLU A 29 21.84 -32.41 -15.71
C GLU A 29 22.76 -32.30 -16.93
N GLN A 30 22.37 -32.82 -18.09
CA GLN A 30 23.25 -32.85 -19.27
C GLN A 30 23.48 -31.44 -19.83
N GLU A 31 22.47 -30.57 -19.73
CA GLU A 31 22.56 -29.17 -20.14
C GLU A 31 23.38 -28.31 -19.17
N ILE A 32 23.30 -28.58 -17.86
CA ILE A 32 24.16 -27.94 -16.85
C ILE A 32 25.62 -28.33 -17.10
N LYS A 33 25.89 -29.62 -17.31
CA LYS A 33 27.23 -30.12 -17.63
C LYS A 33 27.77 -29.53 -18.92
N GLN A 34 26.93 -29.39 -19.96
CA GLN A 34 27.34 -28.73 -21.19
C GLN A 34 27.62 -27.24 -21.00
N ALA A 35 26.81 -26.52 -20.22
CA ALA A 35 27.04 -25.12 -19.91
C ALA A 35 28.38 -24.90 -19.18
N LEU A 36 28.65 -25.72 -18.16
CA LEU A 36 29.90 -25.66 -17.38
C LEU A 36 31.12 -26.08 -18.23
N GLN A 37 30.98 -27.12 -19.06
CA GLN A 37 32.05 -27.57 -19.95
C GLN A 37 32.45 -26.48 -20.97
N LEU A 38 31.48 -25.74 -21.52
CA LEU A 38 31.78 -24.64 -22.45
C LEU A 38 32.54 -23.48 -21.77
N ILE A 39 32.27 -23.22 -20.49
CA ILE A 39 33.06 -22.26 -19.69
C ILE A 39 34.48 -22.78 -19.46
N LEU A 40 34.63 -24.05 -19.10
CA LEU A 40 35.95 -24.67 -18.89
C LEU A 40 36.80 -24.72 -20.17
N GLU A 41 36.16 -24.68 -21.34
CA GLU A 41 36.80 -24.52 -22.64
C GLU A 41 37.19 -23.07 -22.97
N GLY A 42 36.97 -22.13 -22.06
CA GLY A 42 37.34 -20.72 -22.18
C GLY A 42 36.36 -19.88 -22.99
N ARG A 43 35.12 -20.34 -23.21
CA ARG A 43 34.11 -19.53 -23.90
C ARG A 43 33.55 -18.45 -22.96
N PRO A 44 33.50 -17.18 -23.41
CA PRO A 44 32.79 -16.12 -22.70
C PRO A 44 31.30 -16.47 -22.49
N ILE A 45 30.73 -16.09 -21.34
CA ILE A 45 29.34 -16.40 -20.98
C ILE A 45 28.36 -15.81 -22.00
N ASP A 46 28.62 -14.60 -22.49
CA ASP A 46 27.82 -13.89 -23.48
C ASP A 46 27.83 -14.55 -24.87
N GLU A 47 28.80 -15.41 -25.14
CA GLU A 47 28.87 -16.24 -26.37
C GLU A 47 28.17 -17.59 -26.24
N LEU A 48 27.72 -17.99 -25.04
CA LEU A 48 27.00 -19.24 -24.86
C LEU A 48 25.57 -19.15 -25.42
N PRO A 49 24.99 -20.25 -25.94
CA PRO A 49 23.56 -20.33 -26.21
C PRO A 49 22.73 -19.85 -25.01
N GLN A 50 21.68 -19.06 -25.27
CA GLN A 50 20.89 -18.36 -24.25
C GLN A 50 20.33 -19.30 -23.15
N LYS A 51 20.05 -20.56 -23.50
CA LYS A 51 19.62 -21.58 -22.54
C LYS A 51 20.70 -21.90 -21.49
N TYR A 52 21.98 -21.93 -21.86
CA TYR A 52 23.10 -22.19 -20.95
C TYR A 52 23.41 -20.98 -20.08
N GLN A 53 23.27 -19.76 -20.62
CA GLN A 53 23.35 -18.53 -19.82
C GLN A 53 22.30 -18.49 -18.70
N ARG A 54 21.06 -18.94 -18.99
CA ARG A 54 19.98 -19.04 -17.99
C ARG A 54 20.25 -20.12 -16.95
N ILE A 55 20.74 -21.28 -17.37
CA ILE A 55 21.09 -22.38 -16.47
C ILE A 55 22.19 -21.96 -15.49
N LEU A 56 23.24 -21.28 -15.96
CA LEU A 56 24.34 -20.80 -15.13
C LEU A 56 23.89 -19.71 -14.14
N ARG A 57 22.93 -18.86 -14.53
CA ARG A 57 22.31 -17.86 -13.65
C ARG A 57 21.60 -18.52 -12.47
N GLN A 58 20.71 -19.49 -12.74
CA GLN A 58 20.01 -20.22 -11.69
C GLN A 58 20.99 -20.96 -10.78
N PHE A 59 22.05 -21.54 -11.34
CA PHE A 59 23.09 -22.20 -10.56
C PHE A 59 23.76 -21.25 -9.55
N VAL A 60 24.11 -20.03 -9.98
CA VAL A 60 24.73 -19.00 -9.12
C VAL A 60 23.74 -18.45 -8.08
N ASP A 61 22.49 -18.17 -8.47
CA ASP A 61 21.46 -17.69 -7.55
C ASP A 61 21.18 -18.70 -6.44
N THR A 62 21.15 -20.00 -6.78
CA THR A 62 20.90 -21.08 -5.83
C THR A 62 22.05 -21.24 -4.82
N GLN A 63 23.30 -20.97 -5.21
CA GLN A 63 24.46 -20.97 -4.29
C GLN A 63 24.40 -19.85 -3.24
N SER A 64 23.68 -18.76 -3.51
CA SER A 64 23.53 -17.65 -2.56
C SER A 64 22.58 -17.97 -1.40
N HIS A 65 21.74 -19.00 -1.55
CA HIS A 65 20.79 -19.46 -0.55
C HIS A 65 21.37 -20.71 0.10
N LYS A 66 21.58 -20.71 1.42
CA LYS A 66 22.19 -21.81 2.18
C LYS A 66 21.27 -23.03 2.28
N ASP A 67 20.92 -23.63 1.14
CA ASP A 67 20.08 -24.82 1.06
C ASP A 67 20.97 -26.07 1.13
N THR A 68 20.85 -26.82 2.23
CA THR A 68 21.76 -27.92 2.56
C THR A 68 21.63 -29.13 1.64
N ALA A 69 20.54 -29.23 0.86
CA ALA A 69 20.34 -30.29 -0.12
C ALA A 69 21.20 -30.12 -1.39
N PHE A 70 21.76 -28.93 -1.63
CA PHE A 70 22.55 -28.63 -2.83
C PHE A 70 24.06 -28.90 -2.65
N ASN A 71 24.52 -29.03 -1.40
CA ASN A 71 25.94 -29.29 -1.10
C ASN A 71 26.43 -30.66 -1.58
N ASP A 72 25.54 -31.63 -1.81
CA ASP A 72 25.91 -32.95 -2.32
C ASP A 72 26.23 -32.95 -3.84
N ILE A 73 25.92 -31.86 -4.56
CA ILE A 73 26.34 -31.63 -5.96
C ILE A 73 27.77 -31.05 -6.02
N ILE A 74 28.24 -30.44 -4.93
CA ILE A 74 29.46 -29.60 -4.91
C ILE A 74 30.75 -30.44 -4.85
N ASP A 75 30.70 -31.71 -4.43
CA ASP A 75 31.89 -32.59 -4.38
C ASP A 75 32.35 -33.13 -5.76
N ALA A 76 31.77 -32.64 -6.86
CA ALA A 76 32.26 -32.94 -8.21
C ALA A 76 33.42 -31.98 -8.56
N PRO A 77 34.67 -32.47 -8.77
CA PRO A 77 35.84 -31.64 -9.07
C PRO A 77 35.65 -30.67 -10.26
N GLU A 78 34.73 -30.99 -11.16
CA GLU A 78 34.39 -30.18 -12.34
C GLU A 78 33.64 -28.87 -11.98
N VAL A 79 32.84 -28.88 -10.89
CA VAL A 79 32.09 -27.69 -10.44
C VAL A 79 33.03 -26.71 -9.72
N GLU A 80 33.92 -27.20 -8.86
CA GLU A 80 34.95 -26.38 -8.23
C GLU A 80 35.88 -25.76 -9.27
N ALA A 81 36.28 -26.52 -10.30
CA ALA A 81 37.11 -26.01 -11.39
C ALA A 81 36.39 -24.89 -12.18
N ALA A 82 35.09 -25.04 -12.46
CA ALA A 82 34.33 -24.04 -13.18
C ALA A 82 34.11 -22.75 -12.36
N VAL A 83 33.84 -22.88 -11.06
CA VAL A 83 33.74 -21.72 -10.15
C VAL A 83 35.09 -21.03 -9.99
N ALA A 84 36.18 -21.78 -9.90
CA ALA A 84 37.53 -21.22 -9.84
C ALA A 84 37.92 -20.50 -11.14
N GLU A 85 37.52 -21.02 -12.31
CA GLU A 85 37.75 -20.36 -13.60
C GLU A 85 36.92 -19.08 -13.73
N LEU A 86 35.64 -19.12 -13.38
CA LEU A 86 34.78 -17.94 -13.33
C LEU A 86 35.38 -16.87 -12.41
N SER A 87 35.86 -17.26 -11.23
CA SER A 87 36.48 -16.35 -10.26
C SER A 87 37.80 -15.72 -10.74
N LYS A 88 38.41 -16.18 -11.84
CA LYS A 88 39.58 -15.50 -12.45
C LYS A 88 39.18 -14.26 -13.25
N HIS A 89 37.94 -14.21 -13.74
CA HIS A 89 37.43 -13.12 -14.57
C HIS A 89 36.79 -11.99 -13.75
N TYR A 90 36.52 -12.24 -12.47
CA TYR A 90 35.87 -11.28 -11.57
C TYR A 90 36.69 -11.10 -10.30
N ARG A 91 36.86 -9.86 -9.82
CA ARG A 91 37.76 -9.56 -8.69
C ARG A 91 37.20 -10.08 -7.37
N THR A 92 35.89 -10.18 -7.27
CA THR A 92 35.17 -10.72 -6.11
C THR A 92 33.94 -11.52 -6.58
N GLN A 93 33.43 -12.38 -5.69
CA GLN A 93 32.16 -13.09 -5.92
C GLN A 93 30.98 -12.12 -6.07
N GLU A 94 31.03 -10.95 -5.43
CA GLU A 94 30.06 -9.87 -5.57
C GLU A 94 30.06 -9.26 -6.98
N ASP A 95 31.24 -9.11 -7.60
CA ASP A 95 31.37 -8.57 -8.96
C ASP A 95 30.78 -9.53 -10.01
N LEU A 96 30.97 -10.85 -9.82
CA LEU A 96 30.35 -11.89 -10.63
C LEU A 96 28.81 -11.83 -10.53
N LEU A 97 28.28 -11.65 -9.31
CA LEU A 97 26.84 -11.53 -9.07
C LEU A 97 26.26 -10.25 -9.67
N GLN A 98 26.97 -9.13 -9.55
CA GLN A 98 26.54 -7.85 -10.15
C GLN A 98 26.46 -7.94 -11.68
N ASP A 99 27.44 -8.52 -12.37
CA ASP A 99 27.41 -8.60 -13.83
C ASP A 99 26.26 -9.49 -14.35
N PHE A 100 25.95 -10.58 -13.64
CA PHE A 100 24.80 -11.45 -13.96
C PHE A 100 23.44 -10.75 -13.73
N VAL A 101 23.33 -9.95 -12.67
CA VAL A 101 22.10 -9.22 -12.29
C VAL A 101 21.87 -8.00 -13.18
N TYR A 102 22.92 -7.23 -13.49
CA TYR A 102 22.81 -5.99 -14.29
C TYR A 102 22.79 -6.21 -15.81
N GLY A 103 23.34 -7.32 -16.31
CA GLY A 103 23.25 -7.68 -17.74
C GLY A 103 21.82 -7.92 -18.25
N THR A 104 20.83 -8.08 -17.36
CA THR A 104 19.46 -8.50 -17.71
C THR A 104 18.37 -7.45 -17.70
N ASN A 105 18.55 -6.28 -17.08
CA ASN A 105 17.51 -5.25 -17.15
C ASN A 105 17.47 -4.52 -18.51
N ASN A 106 18.44 -4.76 -19.39
CA ASN A 106 18.57 -4.07 -20.68
C ASN A 106 18.29 -4.91 -21.94
N MET A 107 17.83 -6.17 -21.83
CA MET A 107 17.68 -7.05 -23.02
C MET A 107 16.25 -7.49 -23.39
N ASN A 108 15.21 -7.05 -22.69
CA ASN A 108 13.81 -7.32 -23.09
C ASN A 108 13.19 -6.30 -24.05
N SER A 109 13.95 -5.31 -24.55
CA SER A 109 13.49 -4.32 -25.54
C SER A 109 14.09 -4.56 -26.94
N LYS A 110 14.00 -5.78 -27.49
CA LYS A 110 14.37 -6.01 -28.91
C LYS A 110 13.20 -5.77 -29.85
N ASN A 111 13.03 -4.51 -30.24
CA ASN A 111 12.49 -4.12 -31.55
C ASN A 111 13.12 -2.81 -32.09
N ILE A 112 14.41 -2.59 -31.83
CA ILE A 112 15.21 -1.60 -32.57
C ILE A 112 16.48 -2.33 -33.03
N ALA A 113 16.65 -2.39 -34.35
CA ALA A 113 17.77 -3.06 -35.00
C ALA A 113 19.11 -2.35 -34.68
N GLN A 114 20.14 -3.17 -34.44
CA GLN A 114 21.57 -2.92 -34.62
C GLN A 114 22.05 -1.45 -34.50
N ALA A 115 22.49 -1.08 -33.30
CA ALA A 115 23.63 -0.18 -33.13
C ALA A 115 24.37 -0.57 -31.84
N ASP A 116 25.70 -0.58 -31.91
CA ASP A 116 26.66 -1.03 -30.90
C ASP A 116 26.38 -0.51 -29.48
N VAL A 117 26.19 -1.42 -28.52
CA VAL A 117 26.18 -1.09 -27.08
C VAL A 117 26.96 -2.12 -26.29
N ALA A 118 28.28 -2.04 -26.37
CA ALA A 118 29.24 -2.17 -25.26
C ALA A 118 30.55 -1.52 -25.72
N PRO A 119 31.22 -0.64 -24.93
CA PRO A 119 31.19 -0.53 -23.47
C PRO A 119 30.70 0.85 -22.97
N LYS A 120 29.77 0.91 -22.02
CA LYS A 120 29.28 2.18 -21.43
C LYS A 120 29.85 2.55 -20.06
N ILE A 121 30.58 1.67 -19.38
CA ILE A 121 31.19 1.98 -18.07
C ILE A 121 32.37 2.95 -18.22
N ASP A 122 33.19 2.83 -19.28
CA ASP A 122 34.30 3.76 -19.54
C ASP A 122 33.84 5.16 -20.02
N SER A 123 32.62 5.27 -20.56
CA SER A 123 32.10 6.54 -21.09
C SER A 123 31.72 7.55 -20.00
N VAL A 124 31.36 7.08 -18.79
CA VAL A 124 31.01 7.95 -17.65
C VAL A 124 32.23 8.73 -17.16
N ALA A 125 33.42 8.13 -17.22
CA ALA A 125 34.67 8.79 -16.86
C ALA A 125 35.06 9.91 -17.84
N SER A 126 34.80 9.72 -19.14
CA SER A 126 35.12 10.75 -20.17
C SER A 126 34.18 11.97 -20.14
N ALA A 127 32.91 11.77 -19.78
CA ALA A 127 31.92 12.84 -19.63
C ALA A 127 32.10 13.68 -18.35
N ALA A 128 32.98 13.26 -17.42
CA ALA A 128 33.28 14.01 -16.20
C ALA A 128 34.15 15.26 -16.44
N SER A 129 34.84 15.34 -17.59
CA SER A 129 35.86 16.37 -17.88
C SER A 129 35.33 17.80 -18.10
N GLY A 130 34.02 18.03 -17.95
CA GLY A 130 33.39 19.36 -18.06
C GLY A 130 32.37 19.71 -16.96
N ARG A 131 32.22 18.89 -15.91
CA ARG A 131 31.28 19.20 -14.83
C ARG A 131 31.88 20.28 -13.93
N THR A 132 31.15 21.36 -13.71
CA THR A 132 31.50 22.37 -12.71
C THR A 132 31.57 21.67 -11.34
N GLU A 133 32.72 21.78 -10.68
CA GLU A 133 32.86 21.27 -9.32
C GLU A 133 31.89 22.03 -8.40
N ILE A 134 30.96 21.31 -7.79
CA ILE A 134 29.99 21.90 -6.87
C ILE A 134 30.70 22.03 -5.52
N THR A 135 31.23 23.20 -5.16
CA THR A 135 32.00 23.35 -3.90
C THR A 135 31.23 24.11 -2.83
N SER A 136 30.25 24.91 -3.24
CA SER A 136 29.44 25.78 -2.39
C SER A 136 27.95 25.61 -2.65
N PHE A 137 27.12 26.19 -1.77
CA PHE A 137 25.68 26.24 -1.97
C PHE A 137 25.29 27.08 -3.19
N ALA A 138 26.06 28.13 -3.51
CA ALA A 138 25.85 28.93 -4.72
C ALA A 138 26.10 28.10 -5.99
N ASP A 139 27.15 27.27 -6.01
CA ASP A 139 27.41 26.36 -7.13
C ASP A 139 26.27 25.35 -7.29
N LEU A 140 25.74 24.83 -6.18
CA LEU A 140 24.57 23.95 -6.19
C LEU A 140 23.37 24.64 -6.84
N LEU A 141 23.04 25.87 -6.44
CA LEU A 141 21.90 26.60 -7.01
C LEU A 141 22.08 26.82 -8.52
N GLN A 142 23.30 27.16 -8.96
CA GLN A 142 23.61 27.32 -10.38
C GLN A 142 23.51 25.99 -11.15
N ASP A 143 23.97 24.88 -10.58
CA ASP A 143 23.86 23.55 -11.20
C ASP A 143 22.41 23.06 -11.25
N ILE A 144 21.61 23.29 -10.20
CA ILE A 144 20.18 22.97 -10.18
C ILE A 144 19.44 23.71 -11.29
N ALA A 145 19.70 25.01 -11.46
CA ALA A 145 19.06 25.82 -12.51
C ALA A 145 19.28 25.25 -13.92
N LYS A 146 20.46 24.67 -14.17
CA LYS A 146 20.77 23.95 -15.43
C LYS A 146 20.17 22.55 -15.47
N THR A 147 20.17 21.85 -14.34
CA THR A 147 19.76 20.43 -14.26
C THR A 147 18.24 20.26 -14.39
N ILE A 148 17.43 21.22 -13.93
CA ILE A 148 15.96 21.15 -14.05
C ILE A 148 15.48 20.98 -15.51
N PRO A 149 15.85 21.84 -16.47
CA PRO A 149 15.43 21.66 -17.86
C PRO A 149 16.01 20.40 -18.50
N GLU A 150 17.22 19.96 -18.09
CA GLU A 150 17.83 18.71 -18.56
C GLU A 150 17.04 17.48 -18.11
N ILE A 151 16.68 17.40 -16.81
CA ILE A 151 15.81 16.33 -16.30
C ILE A 151 14.48 16.35 -17.04
N TRP A 152 13.85 17.52 -17.20
CA TRP A 152 12.54 17.58 -17.86
C TRP A 152 12.62 17.11 -19.30
N ALA A 153 13.63 17.53 -20.07
CA ALA A 153 13.82 17.08 -21.44
C ALA A 153 14.05 15.57 -21.54
N HIS A 154 14.87 15.01 -20.64
CA HIS A 154 15.10 13.58 -20.56
C HIS A 154 13.81 12.82 -20.19
N TYR A 155 13.13 13.26 -19.14
CA TYR A 155 11.90 12.66 -18.64
C TYR A 155 10.81 12.63 -19.72
N LYS A 156 10.63 13.72 -20.49
CA LYS A 156 9.69 13.71 -21.62
C LYS A 156 10.01 12.65 -22.65
N THR A 157 11.29 12.41 -22.93
CA THR A 157 11.72 11.43 -23.93
C THR A 157 11.52 10.00 -23.43
N ALA A 158 11.80 9.76 -22.15
CA ALA A 158 11.74 8.42 -21.56
C ALA A 158 10.32 8.03 -21.11
N LYS A 159 9.57 8.97 -20.54
CA LYS A 159 8.36 8.71 -19.74
C LYS A 159 7.09 9.33 -20.27
N ILE A 160 7.12 9.89 -21.48
CA ILE A 160 5.93 10.36 -22.18
C ILE A 160 5.97 9.83 -23.61
N ASP A 161 4.93 9.10 -24.00
CA ASP A 161 4.73 8.73 -25.39
C ASP A 161 4.52 9.99 -26.23
N ALA A 162 5.50 10.31 -27.07
CA ALA A 162 5.50 11.55 -27.85
C ALA A 162 4.34 11.67 -28.85
N ALA A 163 3.73 10.55 -29.27
CA ALA A 163 2.65 10.55 -30.24
C ALA A 163 1.29 10.83 -29.58
N THR A 164 1.09 10.34 -28.36
CA THR A 164 -0.21 10.36 -27.67
C THR A 164 -0.25 11.30 -26.47
N GLY A 165 0.91 11.71 -25.94
CA GLY A 165 1.00 12.41 -24.66
C GLY A 165 0.80 11.51 -23.45
N ARG A 166 0.74 10.18 -23.64
CA ARG A 166 0.54 9.20 -22.55
C ARG A 166 1.75 9.16 -21.61
N PRO A 167 1.57 9.41 -20.30
CA PRO A 167 2.62 9.15 -19.33
C PRO A 167 2.88 7.65 -19.17
N LEU A 168 4.14 7.27 -19.05
CA LEU A 168 4.57 5.88 -18.91
C LEU A 168 5.09 5.64 -17.49
N GLY A 169 4.43 4.76 -16.76
CA GLY A 169 4.93 4.16 -15.53
C GLY A 169 5.66 2.86 -15.81
N ASP A 170 5.75 2.00 -14.80
CA ASP A 170 6.43 0.71 -14.88
C ASP A 170 5.70 -0.28 -15.79
N ASP A 171 6.46 -1.13 -16.47
CA ASP A 171 5.95 -2.15 -17.41
C ASP A 171 5.01 -1.59 -18.49
N ASN A 172 5.24 -0.35 -18.96
CA ASN A 172 4.35 0.33 -19.90
C ASN A 172 2.90 0.46 -19.39
N ASN A 173 2.68 0.46 -18.08
CA ASN A 173 1.41 0.88 -17.49
C ASN A 173 1.38 2.41 -17.37
N THR A 174 0.20 2.96 -17.12
CA THR A 174 0.06 4.36 -16.69
C THR A 174 -0.75 4.37 -15.42
N PHE A 175 -0.26 5.08 -14.41
CA PHE A 175 -1.01 5.31 -13.18
C PHE A 175 -1.57 6.73 -13.21
N SER A 176 -2.73 6.96 -12.58
CA SER A 176 -3.22 8.33 -12.37
C SER A 176 -2.17 9.17 -11.63
N GLU A 177 -1.41 8.56 -10.73
CA GLU A 177 -0.27 9.17 -10.07
C GLU A 177 0.77 9.68 -11.08
N THR A 178 1.21 8.83 -12.02
CA THR A 178 2.14 9.23 -13.09
C THR A 178 1.58 10.40 -13.90
N VAL A 179 0.28 10.40 -14.22
CA VAL A 179 -0.38 11.53 -14.91
C VAL A 179 -0.24 12.82 -14.09
N SER A 180 -0.58 12.76 -12.80
CA SER A 180 -0.51 13.90 -11.90
C SER A 180 0.91 14.48 -11.79
N TYR A 181 1.93 13.61 -11.74
CA TYR A 181 3.33 14.00 -11.67
C TYR A 181 3.81 14.69 -12.94
N VAL A 182 3.46 14.16 -14.12
CA VAL A 182 3.83 14.78 -15.39
C VAL A 182 3.16 16.14 -15.54
N MET A 183 1.88 16.27 -15.20
CA MET A 183 1.20 17.56 -15.21
C MET A 183 1.87 18.56 -14.26
N PHE A 184 2.28 18.11 -13.07
CA PHE A 184 2.99 18.95 -12.10
C PHE A 184 4.39 19.38 -12.55
N GLN A 185 5.15 18.49 -13.19
CA GLN A 185 6.42 18.87 -13.80
C GLN A 185 6.24 19.84 -14.98
N ALA A 186 5.27 19.59 -15.86
CA ALA A 186 5.02 20.42 -17.04
C ALA A 186 4.66 21.87 -16.65
N ILE A 187 3.80 22.07 -15.65
CA ILE A 187 3.45 23.42 -15.18
C ILE A 187 4.65 24.14 -14.57
N ASN A 188 5.49 23.45 -13.79
CA ASN A 188 6.72 24.00 -13.19
C ASN A 188 7.79 24.36 -14.23
N ASN A 189 7.80 23.67 -15.36
CA ASN A 189 8.68 23.92 -16.52
C ASN A 189 8.08 24.84 -17.58
N ASN A 190 6.89 25.41 -17.34
CA ASN A 190 6.17 26.25 -18.32
C ASN A 190 5.91 25.55 -19.67
N ASP A 191 5.69 24.23 -19.64
CA ASP A 191 5.47 23.40 -20.83
C ASP A 191 3.97 23.15 -21.03
N ARG A 192 3.27 24.18 -21.53
CA ARG A 192 1.81 24.12 -21.75
C ARG A 192 1.41 23.00 -22.71
N GLN A 193 2.19 22.79 -23.75
CA GLN A 193 1.89 21.79 -24.76
C GLN A 193 1.85 20.38 -24.14
N THR A 194 2.90 20.02 -23.39
CA THR A 194 2.94 18.70 -22.73
C THR A 194 1.84 18.57 -21.68
N PHE A 195 1.58 19.64 -20.91
CA PHE A 195 0.48 19.66 -19.93
C PHE A 195 -0.88 19.36 -20.59
N ASP A 196 -1.21 20.10 -21.66
CA ASP A 196 -2.49 19.96 -22.36
C ASP A 196 -2.61 18.59 -23.04
N GLN A 197 -1.53 18.06 -23.61
CA GLN A 197 -1.49 16.72 -24.23
C GLN A 197 -1.73 15.60 -23.21
N VAL A 198 -1.06 15.66 -22.05
CA VAL A 198 -1.20 14.67 -20.99
C VAL A 198 -2.61 14.71 -20.40
N TRP A 199 -3.15 15.91 -20.19
CA TRP A 199 -4.53 16.10 -19.74
C TRP A 199 -5.53 15.51 -20.72
N ASP A 200 -5.40 15.80 -22.01
CA ASP A 200 -6.28 15.27 -23.05
C ASP A 200 -6.20 13.75 -23.15
N TRP A 201 -5.00 13.18 -23.04
CA TRP A 201 -4.82 11.74 -22.96
C TRP A 201 -5.52 11.14 -21.74
N ALA A 202 -5.30 11.70 -20.55
CA ALA A 202 -5.90 11.18 -19.32
C ALA A 202 -7.43 11.22 -19.38
N ARG A 203 -7.99 12.36 -19.81
CA ARG A 203 -9.43 12.53 -20.03
C ARG A 203 -10.02 11.57 -21.04
N ALA A 204 -9.23 11.19 -22.04
CA ALA A 204 -9.66 10.23 -23.04
C ALA A 204 -9.62 8.77 -22.56
N ASN A 205 -8.74 8.43 -21.61
CA ASN A 205 -8.36 7.05 -21.34
C ASN A 205 -8.56 6.55 -19.91
N ILE A 206 -8.65 7.43 -18.89
CA ILE A 206 -8.75 7.01 -17.49
C ILE A 206 -9.83 7.71 -16.66
N TYR A 207 -10.36 8.87 -17.07
CA TYR A 207 -11.43 9.55 -16.31
C TYR A 207 -12.79 8.86 -16.45
N HIS A 208 -13.56 8.76 -15.36
CA HIS A 208 -14.85 8.05 -15.33
C HIS A 208 -16.00 8.76 -16.07
N ASP A 209 -15.88 10.05 -16.39
CA ASP A 209 -16.99 10.82 -16.98
C ASP A 209 -17.23 10.55 -18.49
N SER A 210 -17.92 9.44 -18.73
CA SER A 210 -19.09 9.25 -19.62
C SER A 210 -19.07 9.66 -21.11
N ALA A 211 -17.97 10.13 -21.68
CA ALA A 211 -17.78 10.19 -23.15
C ALA A 211 -16.62 9.33 -23.64
N SER A 212 -15.55 9.22 -22.85
CA SER A 212 -14.26 8.69 -23.28
C SER A 212 -13.96 7.29 -22.74
N LEU A 213 -14.17 7.05 -21.43
CA LEU A 213 -14.00 5.73 -20.81
C LEU A 213 -15.23 4.85 -21.05
N ARG A 214 -15.52 4.56 -22.32
CA ARG A 214 -16.72 3.80 -22.70
C ARG A 214 -16.64 2.32 -22.37
N ARG A 215 -15.44 1.80 -22.13
CA ARG A 215 -15.20 0.37 -22.01
C ARG A 215 -14.16 0.13 -20.94
N VAL A 216 -14.61 -0.47 -19.84
CA VAL A 216 -13.76 -1.02 -18.81
C VAL A 216 -13.73 -2.52 -19.04
N TYR A 217 -12.55 -3.13 -19.12
CA TYR A 217 -12.49 -4.57 -19.29
C TYR A 217 -12.72 -5.25 -17.95
N SER A 218 -13.84 -5.96 -17.81
CA SER A 218 -14.12 -6.78 -16.64
C SER A 218 -13.38 -8.10 -16.77
N ILE A 219 -12.41 -8.35 -15.90
CA ILE A 219 -11.63 -9.59 -15.91
C ILE A 219 -12.54 -10.80 -15.64
N ASN A 220 -13.47 -10.66 -14.70
CA ASN A 220 -14.39 -11.73 -14.31
C ASN A 220 -15.34 -12.12 -15.44
N LYS A 221 -15.86 -11.14 -16.17
CA LYS A 221 -16.78 -11.38 -17.28
C LYS A 221 -16.07 -11.62 -18.61
N ARG A 222 -14.76 -11.32 -18.69
CA ARG A 222 -13.94 -11.33 -19.90
C ARG A 222 -14.57 -10.52 -21.04
N GLU A 223 -15.20 -9.40 -20.70
CA GLU A 223 -15.87 -8.52 -21.64
C GLU A 223 -15.71 -7.06 -21.25
N ASN A 224 -15.98 -6.15 -22.19
CA ASN A 224 -16.06 -4.73 -21.88
C ASN A 224 -17.41 -4.43 -21.24
N ILE A 225 -17.39 -3.81 -20.08
CA ILE A 225 -18.57 -3.29 -19.39
C ILE A 225 -18.59 -1.77 -19.47
N ASP A 226 -19.80 -1.21 -19.38
CA ASP A 226 -19.98 0.22 -19.24
C ASP A 226 -19.45 0.66 -17.86
N ALA A 227 -18.76 1.80 -17.82
CA ALA A 227 -18.35 2.40 -16.55
C ALA A 227 -19.60 2.75 -15.71
N GLU A 228 -19.67 2.22 -14.50
CA GLU A 228 -20.81 2.43 -13.58
C GLU A 228 -20.78 3.82 -12.95
N ALA A 229 -19.57 4.36 -12.73
CA ALA A 229 -19.37 5.70 -12.18
C ALA A 229 -19.35 6.73 -13.31
N ARG A 230 -19.92 7.90 -13.06
CA ARG A 230 -19.88 9.06 -13.95
C ARG A 230 -19.43 10.28 -13.17
N ASP A 231 -18.23 10.19 -12.63
CA ASP A 231 -17.55 11.26 -11.90
C ASP A 231 -16.28 11.72 -12.65
N TYR A 232 -15.66 12.78 -12.15
CA TYR A 232 -14.42 13.37 -12.64
C TYR A 232 -13.20 12.79 -11.90
N LEU A 233 -13.24 11.54 -11.45
CA LEU A 233 -12.07 10.87 -10.89
C LEU A 233 -11.37 10.03 -11.96
N ALA A 234 -10.05 9.92 -11.82
CA ALA A 234 -9.23 9.09 -12.68
C ALA A 234 -9.14 7.66 -12.14
N ALA A 235 -9.44 6.69 -12.99
CA ALA A 235 -9.06 5.30 -12.78
C ALA A 235 -7.56 5.23 -12.50
N TRP A 236 -7.17 4.54 -11.42
CA TRP A 236 -5.82 4.60 -10.91
C TRP A 236 -4.79 3.92 -11.81
N ARG A 237 -5.23 3.02 -12.71
CA ARG A 237 -4.35 2.29 -13.61
C ARG A 237 -4.94 2.05 -15.00
N TYR A 238 -4.12 2.34 -16.01
CA TYR A 238 -4.29 1.96 -17.40
C TYR A 238 -3.19 0.98 -17.82
N VAL A 239 -3.57 -0.17 -18.35
CA VAL A 239 -2.65 -1.21 -18.82
C VAL A 239 -2.31 -0.96 -20.29
N GLY A 240 -1.04 -0.66 -20.56
CA GLY A 240 -0.55 -0.38 -21.90
C GLY A 240 -0.25 -1.63 -22.73
N GLN A 241 -0.13 -1.43 -24.03
CA GLN A 241 0.17 -2.51 -24.96
C GLN A 241 1.54 -3.14 -24.65
N GLY A 242 1.57 -4.46 -24.48
CA GLY A 242 2.82 -5.19 -24.26
C GLY A 242 3.31 -5.18 -22.82
N SER A 243 2.59 -4.55 -21.88
CA SER A 243 2.85 -4.77 -20.46
C SER A 243 2.73 -6.26 -20.10
N ALA A 244 3.43 -6.71 -19.06
CA ALA A 244 3.33 -8.11 -18.60
C ALA A 244 1.87 -8.50 -18.34
N LEU A 245 1.11 -7.60 -17.71
CA LEU A 245 -0.32 -7.79 -17.47
C LEU A 245 -1.14 -7.85 -18.77
N SER A 246 -0.86 -6.99 -19.75
CA SER A 246 -1.51 -7.06 -21.07
C SER A 246 -1.26 -8.42 -21.71
N GLN A 247 -0.03 -8.95 -21.63
CA GLN A 247 0.33 -10.26 -22.19
C GLN A 247 -0.42 -11.39 -21.49
N GLN A 248 -0.47 -11.38 -20.15
CA GLN A 248 -1.23 -12.34 -19.35
C GLN A 248 -2.73 -12.34 -19.68
N LEU A 249 -3.29 -11.15 -19.92
CA LEU A 249 -4.71 -10.98 -20.23
C LEU A 249 -5.04 -11.17 -21.72
N GLY A 250 -4.16 -11.72 -22.55
CA GLY A 250 -4.46 -11.96 -23.96
C GLY A 250 -4.36 -10.71 -24.85
N LYS A 251 -3.44 -9.80 -24.51
CA LYS A 251 -3.14 -8.53 -25.21
C LYS A 251 -4.24 -7.48 -25.09
N HIS A 252 -5.09 -7.57 -24.06
CA HIS A 252 -6.03 -6.50 -23.74
C HIS A 252 -5.27 -5.28 -23.15
N THR A 253 -5.76 -4.08 -23.46
CA THR A 253 -5.23 -2.80 -22.97
C THR A 253 -6.39 -1.91 -22.52
N GLY A 254 -6.15 -0.99 -21.60
CA GLY A 254 -7.19 -0.09 -21.09
C GLY A 254 -7.27 -0.06 -19.58
N VAL A 255 -8.40 0.42 -19.06
CA VAL A 255 -8.75 0.32 -17.64
C VAL A 255 -9.43 -1.02 -17.40
N PHE A 256 -9.03 -1.68 -16.33
CA PHE A 256 -9.54 -3.00 -15.94
C PHE A 256 -10.31 -2.86 -14.65
N GLN A 257 -11.45 -3.55 -14.54
CA GLN A 257 -12.16 -3.71 -13.28
C GLN A 257 -12.08 -5.17 -12.87
N TYR A 258 -11.60 -5.39 -11.66
CA TYR A 258 -11.64 -6.69 -11.01
C TYR A 258 -12.65 -6.63 -9.87
N GLN A 259 -13.60 -7.57 -9.86
CA GLN A 259 -14.41 -7.81 -8.69
C GLN A 259 -13.73 -8.94 -7.92
N TRP A 260 -13.29 -8.66 -6.70
CA TRP A 260 -12.60 -9.62 -5.87
C TRP A 260 -13.36 -10.95 -5.76
N ASP A 261 -12.71 -12.05 -6.16
CA ASP A 261 -13.18 -13.40 -5.90
C ASP A 261 -12.52 -13.94 -4.62
N PRO A 262 -13.28 -14.18 -3.53
CA PRO A 262 -12.74 -14.78 -2.30
C PRO A 262 -12.07 -16.13 -2.52
N ASN A 263 -12.44 -16.85 -3.59
CA ASN A 263 -11.91 -18.18 -3.88
C ASN A 263 -10.63 -18.13 -4.72
N ASP A 264 -10.31 -16.99 -5.32
CA ASP A 264 -9.08 -16.77 -6.07
C ASP A 264 -8.44 -15.41 -5.71
N PRO A 265 -7.80 -15.34 -4.52
CA PRO A 265 -7.13 -14.13 -4.08
C PRO A 265 -5.88 -13.80 -4.91
N SER A 266 -5.44 -14.68 -5.82
CA SER A 266 -4.22 -14.49 -6.61
C SER A 266 -4.40 -13.48 -7.76
N VAL A 267 -5.63 -13.11 -8.08
CA VAL A 267 -5.99 -12.33 -9.29
C VAL A 267 -6.34 -10.88 -8.91
N TRP A 268 -5.55 -10.20 -8.07
CA TRP A 268 -5.84 -8.79 -7.74
C TRP A 268 -5.39 -7.84 -8.86
N PHE A 269 -6.32 -7.51 -9.77
CA PHE A 269 -6.06 -6.67 -10.95
C PHE A 269 -7.05 -5.50 -11.10
N ASP A 270 -7.46 -4.88 -10.00
CA ASP A 270 -8.30 -3.68 -10.11
C ASP A 270 -7.49 -2.50 -10.66
N GLY A 271 -8.04 -1.74 -11.59
CA GLY A 271 -7.48 -0.49 -12.10
C GLY A 271 -8.50 0.62 -12.18
N TYR A 272 -9.77 0.31 -11.88
CA TYR A 272 -10.91 1.17 -12.16
C TYR A 272 -11.13 2.20 -11.06
N ASP A 273 -10.91 1.83 -9.80
CA ASP A 273 -11.07 2.75 -8.67
C ASP A 273 -10.17 3.99 -8.78
N ALA A 274 -10.52 5.04 -8.04
CA ALA A 274 -9.67 6.22 -7.94
C ALA A 274 -8.53 6.03 -6.93
N ALA A 275 -7.38 6.63 -7.22
CA ALA A 275 -6.30 6.86 -6.25
C ALA A 275 -6.27 8.36 -5.91
N PRO A 276 -6.83 8.77 -4.74
CA PRO A 276 -7.15 10.18 -4.51
C PRO A 276 -5.96 11.14 -4.47
N ASP A 277 -4.74 10.67 -4.19
CA ASP A 277 -3.54 11.50 -4.26
C ASP A 277 -3.30 12.07 -5.66
N ALA A 278 -3.51 11.25 -6.69
CA ALA A 278 -3.41 11.68 -8.07
C ALA A 278 -4.45 12.76 -8.41
N ASP A 279 -5.72 12.54 -8.06
CA ASP A 279 -6.81 13.48 -8.36
C ASP A 279 -6.62 14.81 -7.63
N ILE A 280 -6.14 14.78 -6.37
CA ILE A 280 -5.76 15.97 -5.61
C ILE A 280 -4.66 16.74 -6.34
N LEU A 281 -3.57 16.07 -6.74
CA LEU A 281 -2.47 16.76 -7.40
C LEU A 281 -2.89 17.28 -8.78
N ILE A 282 -3.69 16.52 -9.55
CA ILE A 282 -4.23 16.97 -10.84
C ILE A 282 -5.08 18.22 -10.66
N ALA A 283 -6.05 18.23 -9.73
CA ALA A 283 -6.88 19.39 -9.45
C ALA A 283 -6.03 20.61 -9.08
N TYR A 284 -5.02 20.42 -8.22
CA TYR A 284 -4.07 21.49 -7.89
C TYR A 284 -3.31 22.02 -9.11
N THR A 285 -2.79 21.13 -9.95
CA THR A 285 -2.04 21.54 -11.15
C THR A 285 -2.90 22.27 -12.17
N LEU A 286 -4.18 21.93 -12.28
CA LEU A 286 -5.16 22.66 -13.11
C LEU A 286 -5.40 24.08 -12.57
N LEU A 287 -5.45 24.28 -11.25
CA LEU A 287 -5.51 25.62 -10.65
C LEU A 287 -4.25 26.42 -10.93
N LEU A 288 -3.07 25.79 -10.88
CA LEU A 288 -1.82 26.44 -11.30
C LEU A 288 -1.85 26.80 -12.79
N ALA A 289 -2.37 25.93 -13.65
CA ALA A 289 -2.53 26.19 -15.07
C ALA A 289 -3.50 27.36 -15.35
N ASP A 290 -4.63 27.44 -14.62
CA ASP A 290 -5.53 28.60 -14.67
C ASP A 290 -4.79 29.90 -14.31
N LYS A 291 -4.06 29.90 -13.19
CA LYS A 291 -3.29 31.06 -12.75
C LYS A 291 -2.20 31.46 -13.76
N LYS A 292 -1.56 30.49 -14.41
CA LYS A 292 -0.40 30.72 -15.28
C LYS A 292 -0.78 31.05 -16.73
N TRP A 293 -1.79 30.38 -17.27
CA TRP A 293 -2.16 30.44 -18.70
C TRP A 293 -3.58 30.92 -18.95
N GLY A 294 -4.40 31.09 -17.90
CA GLY A 294 -5.78 31.52 -17.97
C GLY A 294 -6.75 30.45 -18.46
N SER A 295 -7.99 30.48 -17.96
CA SER A 295 -9.10 29.65 -18.44
C SER A 295 -10.01 30.31 -19.48
N THR A 296 -9.78 31.59 -19.83
CA THR A 296 -10.68 32.37 -20.71
C THR A 296 -10.19 32.52 -22.15
N SER A 297 -8.88 32.40 -22.38
CA SER A 297 -8.23 32.68 -23.67
C SER A 297 -7.73 31.43 -24.39
N GLY A 298 -8.13 30.24 -23.97
CA GLY A 298 -7.72 28.97 -24.57
C GLY A 298 -8.86 27.93 -24.63
N ASN A 299 -8.56 26.76 -25.18
CA ASN A 299 -9.54 25.69 -25.40
C ASN A 299 -9.92 24.91 -24.13
N LYS A 300 -9.33 25.23 -22.98
CA LYS A 300 -9.55 24.51 -21.73
C LYS A 300 -9.90 25.49 -20.61
N ASN A 301 -10.99 25.20 -19.91
CA ASN A 301 -11.37 25.87 -18.68
C ASN A 301 -10.73 25.14 -17.49
N TYR A 302 -9.42 25.35 -17.27
CA TYR A 302 -8.66 24.62 -16.23
C TYR A 302 -9.29 24.75 -14.84
N LYS A 303 -9.75 25.95 -14.47
CA LYS A 303 -10.42 26.18 -13.19
C LYS A 303 -11.73 25.40 -13.07
N GLY A 304 -12.55 25.42 -14.12
CA GLY A 304 -13.80 24.65 -14.16
C GLY A 304 -13.55 23.16 -13.97
N LEU A 305 -12.55 22.62 -14.68
CA LEU A 305 -12.15 21.22 -14.57
C LEU A 305 -11.63 20.88 -13.16
N ALA A 306 -10.79 21.74 -12.58
CA ALA A 306 -10.32 21.54 -11.21
C ALA A 306 -11.49 21.48 -10.21
N LEU A 307 -12.46 22.38 -10.30
CA LEU A 307 -13.62 22.41 -9.39
C LEU A 307 -14.50 21.17 -9.52
N GLN A 308 -14.59 20.56 -10.72
CA GLN A 308 -15.32 19.30 -10.90
C GLN A 308 -14.61 18.14 -10.21
N ILE A 309 -13.28 18.03 -10.37
CA ILE A 309 -12.49 17.00 -9.67
C ILE A 309 -12.58 17.20 -8.15
N LEU A 310 -12.45 18.43 -7.66
CA LEU A 310 -12.53 18.74 -6.22
C LEU A 310 -13.89 18.33 -5.63
N ASN A 311 -14.98 18.60 -6.34
CA ASN A 311 -16.29 18.15 -5.91
C ASN A 311 -16.34 16.63 -5.74
N ASP A 312 -15.83 15.88 -6.71
CA ASP A 312 -15.93 14.43 -6.70
C ASP A 312 -14.95 13.77 -5.72
N VAL A 313 -13.76 14.37 -5.52
CA VAL A 313 -12.84 13.99 -4.43
C VAL A 313 -13.54 14.18 -3.08
N TRP A 314 -14.23 15.30 -2.87
CA TRP A 314 -14.94 15.52 -1.62
C TRP A 314 -16.08 14.52 -1.39
N GLN A 315 -16.90 14.27 -2.42
CA GLN A 315 -18.06 13.37 -2.29
C GLN A 315 -17.65 11.91 -2.12
N SER A 316 -16.60 11.47 -2.80
CA SER A 316 -16.27 10.03 -2.91
C SER A 316 -15.07 9.62 -2.07
N CYS A 317 -14.14 10.53 -1.80
CA CYS A 317 -12.85 10.19 -1.18
C CYS A 317 -12.67 10.83 0.20
N VAL A 318 -13.41 11.89 0.56
CA VAL A 318 -13.32 12.49 1.90
C VAL A 318 -14.36 11.84 2.81
N LEU A 319 -13.87 11.22 3.89
CA LEU A 319 -14.72 10.55 4.87
C LEU A 319 -14.71 11.29 6.20
N SER A 320 -15.81 11.13 6.92
CA SER A 320 -15.96 11.58 8.29
C SER A 320 -16.22 10.41 9.21
N ILE A 321 -15.39 10.24 10.25
CA ILE A 321 -15.56 9.19 11.27
C ILE A 321 -15.64 9.85 12.64
N ARG A 322 -16.64 9.44 13.43
CA ARG A 322 -16.77 9.83 14.83
C ARG A 322 -16.13 8.77 15.72
N THR A 323 -15.03 9.14 16.38
CA THR A 323 -14.33 8.30 17.36
C THR A 323 -14.82 8.64 18.77
N GLY A 324 -14.71 7.72 19.73
CA GLY A 324 -15.15 7.98 21.11
C GLY A 324 -16.67 7.99 21.32
N GLY A 325 -17.47 7.79 20.26
CA GLY A 325 -18.87 7.41 20.39
C GLY A 325 -19.00 5.93 20.79
N ALA A 326 -20.08 5.56 21.47
CA ALA A 326 -20.37 4.16 21.83
C ALA A 326 -20.68 3.26 20.61
N GLU A 327 -20.56 3.76 19.39
CA GLU A 327 -20.98 3.13 18.15
C GLU A 327 -19.82 2.33 17.53
N VAL A 328 -20.04 1.03 17.29
CA VAL A 328 -19.12 0.15 16.55
C VAL A 328 -19.92 -0.61 15.52
N ALA A 329 -19.57 -0.50 14.24
CA ALA A 329 -20.03 -1.45 13.24
C ALA A 329 -19.19 -2.73 13.34
N LEU A 330 -19.76 -3.78 13.94
CA LEU A 330 -19.23 -5.13 13.81
C LEU A 330 -19.85 -5.77 12.57
N LYS A 331 -19.05 -6.07 11.55
CA LYS A 331 -19.48 -6.97 10.47
C LYS A 331 -19.59 -8.36 11.08
N LEU A 332 -20.82 -8.89 11.20
CA LEU A 332 -21.03 -10.29 11.55
C LEU A 332 -20.52 -11.15 10.39
N ASN A 333 -19.64 -12.11 10.67
CA ASN A 333 -19.47 -13.24 9.78
C ASN A 333 -20.71 -14.11 9.93
N GLU A 334 -21.54 -14.19 8.88
CA GLU A 334 -22.76 -15.00 8.85
C GLU A 334 -22.41 -16.51 8.85
N HIS A 335 -22.11 -17.05 10.04
CA HIS A 335 -22.08 -18.49 10.27
C HIS A 335 -23.04 -18.84 11.41
N VAL A 336 -24.30 -19.05 11.04
CA VAL A 336 -25.34 -19.61 11.92
C VAL A 336 -25.13 -21.13 11.97
N TRP A 337 -24.66 -21.64 13.10
CA TRP A 337 -24.62 -23.08 13.36
C TRP A 337 -25.93 -23.50 14.02
N ASP A 338 -26.90 -23.97 13.23
CA ASP A 338 -28.03 -24.74 13.79
C ASP A 338 -27.57 -26.19 13.99
N THR A 339 -27.16 -26.51 15.21
CA THR A 339 -26.63 -27.83 15.56
C THR A 339 -27.70 -28.93 15.63
N ASN A 340 -28.99 -28.60 15.45
CA ASN A 340 -30.08 -29.58 15.53
C ASN A 340 -30.70 -29.97 14.17
N ILE A 341 -30.29 -29.35 13.06
CA ILE A 341 -30.72 -29.79 11.72
C ILE A 341 -29.52 -30.44 11.04
N LYS A 342 -29.41 -31.77 11.16
CA LYS A 342 -28.36 -32.58 10.50
C LYS A 342 -28.30 -32.46 8.96
N ASN A 343 -29.08 -31.57 8.32
CA ASN A 343 -29.19 -31.40 6.87
C ASN A 343 -29.35 -29.93 6.40
N ALA A 344 -29.13 -28.90 7.22
CA ALA A 344 -29.27 -27.51 6.75
C ALA A 344 -27.97 -26.97 6.12
N SER A 345 -27.83 -27.12 4.80
CA SER A 345 -26.73 -26.55 4.00
C SER A 345 -27.05 -25.15 3.43
N THR A 346 -28.04 -24.44 3.99
CA THR A 346 -28.41 -23.08 3.56
C THR A 346 -28.30 -22.10 4.73
N PRO A 347 -27.53 -20.99 4.57
CA PRO A 347 -27.55 -19.88 5.53
C PRO A 347 -28.98 -19.35 5.66
N ASN A 348 -29.44 -19.12 6.90
CA ASN A 348 -30.77 -18.54 7.14
C ASN A 348 -30.68 -16.99 7.06
N PRO A 349 -31.27 -16.33 6.06
CA PRO A 349 -31.06 -14.90 5.76
C PRO A 349 -31.83 -13.92 6.67
N ALA A 350 -32.27 -14.34 7.86
CA ALA A 350 -33.31 -13.62 8.63
C ALA A 350 -32.83 -12.86 9.87
N ALA A 351 -31.52 -12.63 10.04
CA ALA A 351 -30.99 -11.77 11.10
C ALA A 351 -30.31 -10.54 10.49
N THR A 352 -30.82 -9.35 10.81
CA THR A 352 -30.19 -8.07 10.42
C THR A 352 -29.54 -7.44 11.63
N ALA A 353 -28.27 -7.04 11.52
CA ALA A 353 -27.62 -6.22 12.51
C ALA A 353 -27.56 -4.77 12.02
N SER A 354 -28.04 -3.83 12.83
CA SER A 354 -27.90 -2.39 12.60
C SER A 354 -27.25 -1.72 13.80
N PHE A 355 -26.57 -0.59 13.57
CA PHE A 355 -25.85 0.13 14.60
C PHE A 355 -26.32 1.59 14.59
N ALA A 356 -26.83 2.05 15.74
CA ALA A 356 -27.26 3.44 15.92
C ALA A 356 -27.11 3.84 17.40
N ASN A 357 -26.64 5.05 17.69
CA ASN A 357 -26.65 5.68 19.03
C ASN A 357 -25.95 4.90 20.16
N GLY A 358 -24.86 4.19 19.85
CA GLY A 358 -24.14 3.40 20.85
C GLY A 358 -24.82 2.09 21.23
N GLN A 359 -25.76 1.66 20.41
CA GLN A 359 -26.47 0.41 20.54
C GLN A 359 -26.21 -0.44 19.29
N THR A 360 -25.58 -1.62 19.48
CA THR A 360 -25.74 -2.73 18.54
C THR A 360 -27.23 -3.09 18.50
N THR A 361 -27.80 -3.42 17.36
CA THR A 361 -29.19 -3.88 17.28
C THR A 361 -29.17 -5.15 16.47
N ILE A 362 -29.42 -6.29 17.10
CA ILE A 362 -29.58 -7.57 16.38
C ILE A 362 -31.06 -7.91 16.32
N SER A 363 -31.63 -7.85 15.13
CA SER A 363 -33.04 -8.15 14.92
C SER A 363 -33.24 -9.55 14.38
N PHE A 364 -34.10 -10.32 15.05
CA PHE A 364 -34.45 -11.68 14.65
C PHE A 364 -35.85 -11.68 14.07
N HIS A 365 -36.02 -12.10 12.82
CA HIS A 365 -37.33 -12.08 12.15
C HIS A 365 -38.06 -13.44 12.17
N GLN A 366 -37.58 -14.44 12.93
CA GLN A 366 -38.24 -15.74 13.01
C GLN A 366 -38.44 -16.30 14.44
N PRO A 367 -39.56 -17.02 14.66
CA PRO A 367 -39.79 -17.83 15.85
C PRO A 367 -38.74 -18.94 16.06
N TYR A 368 -38.04 -18.94 17.20
CA TYR A 368 -37.24 -20.10 17.61
C TYR A 368 -38.08 -21.07 18.45
N SER A 369 -38.02 -22.37 18.16
CA SER A 369 -38.75 -23.40 18.91
C SER A 369 -37.91 -24.19 19.92
N SER A 370 -36.57 -24.13 19.88
CA SER A 370 -35.76 -24.97 20.80
C SER A 370 -34.33 -24.55 21.14
N TYR A 371 -33.52 -23.87 20.32
CA TYR A 371 -32.18 -23.37 20.70
C TYR A 371 -31.65 -22.43 19.61
N GLY A 372 -31.09 -21.27 19.97
CA GLY A 372 -30.37 -20.39 19.04
C GLY A 372 -28.98 -20.09 19.58
N VAL A 373 -27.93 -20.49 18.85
CA VAL A 373 -26.54 -20.13 19.14
C VAL A 373 -26.08 -19.18 18.03
N HIS A 374 -25.61 -18.00 18.41
CA HIS A 374 -25.07 -17.03 17.47
C HIS A 374 -23.59 -16.80 17.80
N SER A 375 -22.74 -16.84 16.79
CA SER A 375 -21.34 -16.49 16.99
C SER A 375 -21.24 -14.96 17.04
N LEU A 376 -20.68 -14.46 18.14
CA LEU A 376 -20.48 -13.04 18.37
C LEU A 376 -19.17 -12.91 19.12
N ALA A 377 -18.08 -12.78 18.35
CA ALA A 377 -16.75 -12.60 18.89
C ALA A 377 -16.63 -11.20 19.51
N LEU A 378 -16.60 -11.15 20.83
CA LEU A 378 -16.46 -9.95 21.65
C LEU A 378 -15.20 -10.07 22.52
N ALA A 379 -14.17 -9.30 22.17
CA ALA A 379 -13.02 -9.11 23.04
C ALA A 379 -13.35 -8.16 24.21
N ASP A 380 -12.71 -8.38 25.35
CA ASP A 380 -12.78 -7.53 26.56
C ASP A 380 -14.21 -7.18 26.99
N PHE A 381 -15.11 -8.16 26.91
CA PHE A 381 -16.55 -7.94 26.98
C PHE A 381 -17.00 -7.28 28.29
N ALA A 382 -16.50 -7.74 29.43
CA ALA A 382 -16.89 -7.21 30.73
C ALA A 382 -16.28 -5.85 31.07
N ASP A 383 -15.14 -5.50 30.45
CA ASP A 383 -14.56 -4.17 30.55
C ASP A 383 -15.27 -3.18 29.64
N THR A 384 -15.75 -3.66 28.49
CA THR A 384 -16.36 -2.84 27.44
C THR A 384 -17.84 -2.58 27.70
N TYR A 385 -18.63 -3.55 28.17
CA TYR A 385 -20.10 -3.46 28.22
C TYR A 385 -20.66 -3.48 29.66
N GLN A 386 -21.74 -2.75 29.90
CA GLN A 386 -22.44 -2.65 31.18
C GLN A 386 -23.77 -3.41 31.23
N SER A 387 -24.46 -3.54 30.09
CA SER A 387 -25.71 -4.28 29.99
C SER A 387 -26.03 -4.74 28.57
N ILE A 388 -26.98 -5.66 28.47
CA ILE A 388 -27.65 -6.12 27.26
C ILE A 388 -29.09 -5.65 27.33
N THR A 389 -29.56 -4.84 26.40
CA THR A 389 -30.98 -4.51 26.24
C THR A 389 -31.61 -5.52 25.29
N ILE A 390 -32.76 -6.09 25.65
CA ILE A 390 -33.50 -7.07 24.86
C ILE A 390 -34.94 -6.58 24.71
N GLN A 391 -35.38 -6.38 23.46
CA GLN A 391 -36.77 -6.04 23.17
C GLN A 391 -37.57 -7.34 22.96
N ALA A 392 -38.55 -7.60 23.84
CA ALA A 392 -39.37 -8.81 23.78
C ALA A 392 -40.84 -8.45 23.53
N GLU A 393 -41.51 -9.14 22.61
CA GLU A 393 -42.95 -8.90 22.37
C GLU A 393 -43.84 -9.45 23.49
N LYS A 394 -43.39 -10.51 24.19
CA LYS A 394 -44.15 -11.23 25.21
C LYS A 394 -43.25 -11.60 26.39
N ALA A 395 -43.89 -11.79 27.54
CA ALA A 395 -43.19 -12.27 28.73
C ALA A 395 -42.66 -13.69 28.50
N CYS A 396 -41.38 -13.93 28.75
CA CYS A 396 -40.75 -15.24 28.61
C CYS A 396 -39.53 -15.36 29.51
N ALA A 397 -39.28 -16.57 30.01
CA ALA A 397 -38.04 -16.88 30.70
C ALA A 397 -37.01 -17.32 29.65
N VAL A 398 -35.86 -16.67 29.69
CA VAL A 398 -34.72 -16.95 28.81
C VAL A 398 -33.48 -17.20 29.66
N LYS A 399 -32.62 -18.07 29.14
CA LYS A 399 -31.25 -18.23 29.59
C LYS A 399 -30.34 -17.61 28.54
N LEU A 400 -29.65 -16.55 28.94
CA LEU A 400 -28.64 -15.88 28.13
C LEU A 400 -27.28 -16.51 28.46
N MET A 401 -26.47 -16.80 27.46
CA MET A 401 -25.21 -17.53 27.61
C MET A 401 -24.11 -16.89 26.77
N PHE A 402 -22.90 -16.84 27.32
CA PHE A 402 -21.69 -16.53 26.59
C PHE A 402 -20.75 -17.73 26.60
N GLN A 403 -20.17 -18.05 25.44
CA GLN A 403 -19.17 -19.10 25.29
C GLN A 403 -17.82 -18.47 24.98
N GLY A 404 -16.76 -18.87 25.66
CA GLY A 404 -15.38 -18.59 25.24
C GLY A 404 -14.85 -19.64 24.26
N LYS A 405 -13.54 -19.60 24.01
CA LYS A 405 -12.81 -20.41 23.00
C LYS A 405 -12.99 -21.93 23.06
N GLY A 406 -13.55 -22.47 24.14
CA GLY A 406 -13.79 -23.90 24.30
C GLY A 406 -15.14 -24.40 23.75
N GLY A 407 -16.00 -23.53 23.22
CA GLY A 407 -17.33 -23.89 22.71
C GLY A 407 -18.34 -24.32 23.78
N GLN A 408 -17.97 -24.24 25.06
CA GLN A 408 -18.87 -24.42 26.20
C GLN A 408 -19.32 -23.04 26.71
N PRO A 409 -20.57 -22.88 27.16
CA PRO A 409 -21.01 -21.64 27.79
C PRO A 409 -20.26 -21.46 29.10
N ASP A 410 -19.39 -20.45 29.13
CA ASP A 410 -18.58 -20.07 30.29
C ASP A 410 -19.38 -19.20 31.25
N TYR A 411 -20.38 -18.45 30.75
CA TYR A 411 -21.21 -17.57 31.57
C TYR A 411 -22.68 -17.67 31.17
N ALA A 412 -23.59 -17.63 32.15
CA ALA A 412 -25.02 -17.60 31.88
C ALA A 412 -25.80 -16.75 32.88
N CYS A 413 -26.96 -16.27 32.44
CA CYS A 413 -27.94 -15.58 33.27
C CYS A 413 -29.35 -16.08 32.93
N ASP A 414 -30.11 -16.51 33.93
CA ASP A 414 -31.55 -16.72 33.78
C ASP A 414 -32.26 -15.37 33.97
N TYR A 415 -33.07 -14.97 32.99
CA TYR A 415 -33.76 -13.68 33.00
C TYR A 415 -35.22 -13.84 32.55
N ASN A 416 -36.13 -13.20 33.27
CA ASN A 416 -37.54 -13.14 32.90
C ASN A 416 -37.79 -11.86 32.10
N LEU A 417 -37.83 -11.98 30.77
CA LEU A 417 -38.19 -10.88 29.89
C LEU A 417 -39.66 -10.52 30.11
N LYS A 418 -39.93 -9.21 30.14
CA LYS A 418 -41.26 -8.62 30.10
C LYS A 418 -41.54 -8.12 28.68
N PRO A 419 -42.81 -7.97 28.26
CA PRO A 419 -43.12 -7.26 27.03
C PRO A 419 -42.50 -5.85 27.05
N GLY A 420 -41.81 -5.47 25.97
CA GLY A 420 -41.05 -4.23 25.86
C GLY A 420 -39.55 -4.40 26.07
N GLU A 421 -38.91 -3.32 26.51
CA GLU A 421 -37.46 -3.23 26.68
C GLU A 421 -37.01 -3.86 28.01
N ASN A 422 -36.01 -4.75 27.95
CA ASN A 422 -35.44 -5.41 29.12
C ASN A 422 -33.94 -5.17 29.20
N ILE A 423 -33.47 -4.54 30.26
CA ILE A 423 -32.03 -4.30 30.46
C ILE A 423 -31.48 -5.37 31.40
N VAL A 424 -30.60 -6.23 30.86
CA VAL A 424 -29.87 -7.27 31.58
C VAL A 424 -28.46 -6.78 31.88
N PRO A 425 -28.12 -6.42 33.12
CA PRO A 425 -26.77 -5.95 33.43
C PRO A 425 -25.77 -7.09 33.25
N ILE A 426 -24.56 -6.79 32.74
CA ILE A 426 -23.50 -7.82 32.56
C ILE A 426 -23.13 -8.46 33.91
N SER A 427 -23.30 -7.73 35.01
CA SER A 427 -23.12 -8.26 36.37
C SER A 427 -24.12 -9.35 36.77
N ALA A 428 -25.19 -9.58 36.01
CA ALA A 428 -26.15 -10.66 36.26
C ALA A 428 -25.68 -12.03 35.73
N PHE A 429 -24.64 -12.06 34.89
CA PHE A 429 -24.06 -13.30 34.37
C PHE A 429 -23.17 -13.96 35.42
N LYS A 430 -23.28 -15.28 35.53
CA LYS A 430 -22.51 -16.12 36.47
C LYS A 430 -21.67 -17.12 35.70
N GLU A 431 -20.44 -17.33 36.17
CA GLU A 431 -19.53 -18.34 35.61
C GLU A 431 -20.06 -19.76 35.82
N ARG A 432 -19.84 -20.64 34.83
CA ARG A 432 -20.16 -22.06 34.91
C ARG A 432 -19.14 -22.79 35.78
N HIS A 433 -19.57 -23.32 36.91
CA HIS A 433 -18.77 -24.26 37.70
C HIS A 433 -18.86 -25.66 37.08
N THR A 434 -17.77 -26.08 36.43
CA THR A 434 -17.45 -27.45 35.96
C THR A 434 -18.35 -28.09 34.89
N SER A 435 -17.72 -28.96 34.10
CA SER A 435 -18.30 -29.67 32.95
C SER A 435 -19.27 -30.77 33.41
N GLY A 436 -20.56 -30.45 33.61
CA GLY A 436 -21.58 -31.49 33.75
C GLY A 436 -22.92 -31.02 34.28
N ASP A 437 -22.92 -30.03 35.16
CA ASP A 437 -24.15 -29.52 35.78
C ASP A 437 -24.53 -28.15 35.23
N TRP A 438 -25.74 -28.03 34.68
CA TRP A 438 -26.36 -26.76 34.30
C TRP A 438 -26.91 -25.98 35.51
N ASN A 439 -26.53 -26.37 36.73
CA ASN A 439 -26.97 -25.75 37.99
C ASN A 439 -26.03 -24.59 38.38
N TYR A 440 -26.32 -23.38 37.88
CA TYR A 440 -25.60 -22.14 38.18
C TYR A 440 -25.91 -21.61 39.60
N LYS A 441 -25.43 -22.31 40.64
CA LYS A 441 -25.76 -22.00 42.06
C LYS A 441 -24.67 -21.26 42.85
N SER A 442 -23.52 -20.95 42.25
CA SER A 442 -22.42 -20.25 42.94
C SER A 442 -22.72 -18.73 43.14
N PRO A 443 -22.15 -18.05 44.16
CA PRO A 443 -22.17 -16.59 44.24
C PRO A 443 -21.66 -15.94 42.93
N ALA A 444 -22.13 -14.74 42.63
CA ALA A 444 -21.83 -14.02 41.40
C ALA A 444 -20.31 -13.81 41.22
N VAL A 445 -19.65 -14.73 40.51
CA VAL A 445 -18.30 -14.50 40.01
C VAL A 445 -18.42 -13.55 38.84
N ARG A 446 -17.81 -12.36 38.96
CA ARG A 446 -17.79 -11.38 37.88
C ARG A 446 -17.04 -11.97 36.68
N ILE A 447 -17.57 -11.78 35.48
CA ILE A 447 -16.82 -12.02 34.24
C ILE A 447 -15.48 -11.25 34.37
N PRO A 448 -14.32 -11.91 34.24
CA PRO A 448 -13.03 -11.24 34.27
C PRO A 448 -13.00 -10.14 33.21
N GLY A 449 -12.45 -8.96 33.54
CA GLY A 449 -12.44 -7.81 32.64
C GLY A 449 -11.90 -8.11 31.22
N LYS A 450 -10.89 -8.98 31.15
CA LYS A 450 -10.20 -9.41 29.93
C LYS A 450 -10.77 -10.69 29.27
N ALA A 451 -11.99 -11.11 29.61
CA ALA A 451 -12.58 -12.29 28.99
C ALA A 451 -12.90 -12.00 27.51
N THR A 452 -12.34 -12.82 26.61
CA THR A 452 -12.77 -12.91 25.20
C THR A 452 -13.90 -13.93 25.12
N LEU A 453 -15.04 -13.53 24.58
CA LEU A 453 -16.21 -14.38 24.39
C LEU A 453 -16.44 -14.54 22.90
N ASP A 454 -16.58 -15.77 22.43
CA ASP A 454 -16.67 -16.09 21.00
C ASP A 454 -18.12 -16.23 20.52
N ASN A 455 -19.02 -16.68 21.38
CA ASN A 455 -20.43 -16.89 21.02
C ASN A 455 -21.39 -16.33 22.08
N PHE A 456 -22.53 -15.82 21.61
CA PHE A 456 -23.70 -15.48 22.41
C PHE A 456 -24.85 -16.43 22.07
N ALA A 457 -25.37 -17.13 23.06
CA ALA A 457 -26.47 -18.07 22.88
C ALA A 457 -27.64 -17.70 23.78
N MET A 458 -28.85 -17.99 23.31
CA MET A 458 -30.05 -17.82 24.09
C MET A 458 -30.93 -19.06 24.01
N GLN A 459 -31.47 -19.46 25.15
CA GLN A 459 -32.33 -20.63 25.29
C GLN A 459 -33.62 -20.26 26.03
N SER A 460 -34.78 -20.64 25.50
CA SER A 460 -36.03 -20.59 26.26
C SER A 460 -36.13 -21.78 27.21
N ASP A 461 -36.71 -21.58 28.38
CA ASP A 461 -36.97 -22.63 29.38
C ASP A 461 -38.14 -23.56 29.01
N ARG A 462 -38.92 -23.23 27.98
CA ARG A 462 -40.11 -23.98 27.55
C ARG A 462 -40.04 -24.35 26.06
N ALA A 463 -40.13 -25.65 25.78
CA ALA A 463 -40.34 -26.15 24.44
C ALA A 463 -41.64 -25.54 23.85
N GLY A 464 -41.54 -24.89 22.69
CA GLY A 464 -42.69 -24.31 21.97
C GLY A 464 -43.01 -22.85 22.28
N VAL A 465 -42.19 -22.12 23.05
CA VAL A 465 -42.32 -20.66 23.17
C VAL A 465 -41.59 -19.99 22.02
N ILE A 466 -42.35 -19.35 21.15
CA ILE A 466 -41.84 -18.46 20.09
C ILE A 466 -41.25 -17.22 20.76
N LEU A 467 -39.92 -17.11 20.75
CA LEU A 467 -39.20 -15.90 21.11
C LEU A 467 -39.16 -14.97 19.90
N THR A 468 -39.98 -13.91 19.90
CA THR A 468 -39.75 -12.75 19.03
C THR A 468 -38.88 -11.76 19.78
N ILE A 469 -37.58 -11.76 19.48
CA ILE A 469 -36.67 -10.71 19.90
C ILE A 469 -36.50 -9.78 18.72
N THR A 470 -37.03 -8.58 18.85
CA THR A 470 -36.90 -7.62 17.76
C THR A 470 -35.50 -7.02 17.76
N ASP A 471 -34.84 -6.85 18.92
CA ASP A 471 -33.57 -6.13 19.04
C ASP A 471 -32.76 -6.58 20.28
N ILE A 472 -31.44 -6.72 20.12
CA ILE A 472 -30.47 -6.86 21.23
C ILE A 472 -29.44 -5.72 21.17
N HIS A 473 -29.31 -4.95 22.26
CA HIS A 473 -28.34 -3.87 22.40
C HIS A 473 -27.28 -4.08 23.46
N LEU A 474 -26.00 -4.02 23.08
CA LEU A 474 -24.88 -4.04 24.02
C LEU A 474 -24.50 -2.62 24.40
N ASN A 475 -24.77 -2.22 25.65
CA ASN A 475 -24.46 -0.88 26.12
C ASN A 475 -23.00 -0.82 26.61
N ARG A 476 -22.15 0.00 25.99
CA ARG A 476 -20.77 0.23 26.45
C ARG A 476 -20.73 0.95 27.79
N LYS A 477 -19.75 0.66 28.65
CA LYS A 477 -19.41 1.56 29.77
C LYS A 477 -18.98 2.88 29.15
N THR A 478 -19.73 3.95 29.44
CA THR A 478 -19.41 5.31 28.99
C THR A 478 -18.01 5.70 29.45
N VAL A 479 -17.01 5.54 28.57
CA VAL A 479 -15.76 6.28 28.69
C VAL A 479 -16.07 7.65 28.12
N ALA A 480 -16.14 8.66 28.98
CA ALA A 480 -16.54 10.02 28.66
C ALA A 480 -15.47 10.79 27.84
N ALA A 481 -14.94 10.18 26.78
CA ALA A 481 -14.25 10.95 25.76
C ALA A 481 -15.33 11.61 24.88
N PRO A 482 -15.33 12.94 24.71
CA PRO A 482 -16.24 13.58 23.79
C PRO A 482 -16.01 12.99 22.39
N ALA A 483 -17.08 12.62 21.70
CA ALA A 483 -16.97 12.08 20.36
C ALA A 483 -16.23 13.08 19.46
N ALA A 484 -15.09 12.68 18.91
CA ALA A 484 -14.31 13.50 18.00
C ALA A 484 -14.63 13.09 16.57
N GLU A 485 -15.07 14.05 15.76
CA GLU A 485 -15.34 13.82 14.34
C GLU A 485 -14.08 14.15 13.52
N HIS A 486 -13.44 13.11 13.00
CA HIS A 486 -12.25 13.19 12.16
C HIS A 486 -12.63 13.26 10.69
N LEU A 487 -11.93 14.09 9.93
CA LEU A 487 -11.98 14.10 8.47
C LEU A 487 -10.66 13.57 7.90
N PHE A 488 -10.73 12.77 6.85
CA PHE A 488 -9.55 12.25 6.15
C PHE A 488 -9.86 11.88 4.71
N ILE A 489 -8.82 11.75 3.90
CA ILE A 489 -8.90 11.27 2.52
C ILE A 489 -8.70 9.76 2.56
N SER A 490 -9.70 8.99 2.15
CA SER A 490 -9.66 7.53 2.08
C SER A 490 -8.63 7.04 1.05
N ALA A 491 -8.21 5.78 1.19
CA ALA A 491 -7.34 5.12 0.21
C ALA A 491 -8.00 4.97 -1.18
N ASN A 492 -9.33 5.02 -1.26
CA ASN A 492 -10.07 4.91 -2.51
C ASN A 492 -11.43 5.63 -2.44
N ASN A 493 -12.16 5.61 -3.55
CA ASN A 493 -13.52 6.16 -3.66
C ASN A 493 -14.64 5.23 -3.16
N LYS A 494 -14.30 4.12 -2.47
CA LYS A 494 -15.28 3.13 -1.97
C LYS A 494 -15.59 3.28 -0.47
N GLY A 495 -15.15 4.36 0.16
CA GLY A 495 -15.47 4.65 1.55
C GLY A 495 -14.70 3.81 2.57
N SER A 496 -13.45 3.45 2.27
CA SER A 496 -12.60 2.71 3.21
C SER A 496 -12.17 3.57 4.40
N ASN A 497 -12.21 3.02 5.61
CA ASN A 497 -11.64 3.66 6.81
C ASN A 497 -10.09 3.63 6.83
N VAL A 498 -9.48 3.01 5.82
CA VAL A 498 -8.04 2.98 5.58
C VAL A 498 -7.64 4.18 4.73
N PHE A 499 -6.51 4.79 5.04
CA PHE A 499 -5.97 5.93 4.33
C PHE A 499 -4.44 5.97 4.33
N ASN A 500 -3.88 6.73 3.40
CA ASN A 500 -2.44 6.95 3.30
C ASN A 500 -2.12 8.39 3.70
N LEU A 501 -1.14 8.58 4.60
CA LEU A 501 -0.74 9.95 4.97
C LEU A 501 0.03 10.66 3.86
N SER A 502 0.56 9.95 2.88
CA SER A 502 1.17 10.57 1.69
C SER A 502 0.17 11.27 0.77
N TYR A 503 -1.13 10.95 0.88
CA TYR A 503 -2.19 11.61 0.12
C TYR A 503 -2.50 13.01 0.68
N PHE A 504 -2.03 13.29 1.90
CA PHE A 504 -2.11 14.62 2.47
C PHE A 504 -1.10 15.55 1.79
N MET A 505 -1.62 16.39 0.89
CA MET A 505 -0.88 17.45 0.22
C MET A 505 -1.28 18.82 0.79
N PRO A 506 -0.71 19.27 1.92
CA PRO A 506 -1.17 20.47 2.63
C PRO A 506 -1.20 21.73 1.75
N PHE A 507 -0.20 21.91 0.88
CA PHE A 507 -0.14 23.05 -0.03
C PHE A 507 -1.35 23.11 -0.99
N ALA A 508 -1.82 21.94 -1.45
CA ALA A 508 -2.97 21.82 -2.34
C ALA A 508 -4.27 22.09 -1.58
N LEU A 509 -4.47 21.45 -0.42
CA LEU A 509 -5.68 21.65 0.39
C LEU A 509 -5.83 23.11 0.85
N ALA A 510 -4.72 23.77 1.17
CA ALA A 510 -4.71 25.21 1.47
C ALA A 510 -5.20 26.05 0.29
N GLU A 511 -4.84 25.71 -0.94
CA GLU A 511 -5.34 26.39 -2.15
C GLU A 511 -6.81 26.05 -2.43
N PHE A 512 -7.22 24.80 -2.23
CA PHE A 512 -8.61 24.37 -2.42
C PHE A 512 -9.57 25.15 -1.52
N SER A 513 -9.19 25.37 -0.26
CA SER A 513 -9.97 26.19 0.69
C SER A 513 -10.22 27.63 0.22
N LYS A 514 -9.41 28.15 -0.70
CA LYS A 514 -9.56 29.50 -1.26
C LYS A 514 -10.50 29.51 -2.46
N VAL A 515 -10.45 28.47 -3.31
CA VAL A 515 -11.14 28.43 -4.61
C VAL A 515 -12.47 27.69 -4.57
N ASP A 516 -12.59 26.64 -3.76
CA ASP A 516 -13.80 25.86 -3.55
C ASP A 516 -14.39 26.20 -2.18
N ARG A 517 -15.49 26.94 -2.20
CA ARG A 517 -16.22 27.37 -1.00
C ARG A 517 -17.42 26.49 -0.68
N ALA A 518 -17.71 25.50 -1.52
CA ALA A 518 -18.81 24.55 -1.27
C ALA A 518 -18.42 23.50 -0.23
N HIS A 519 -17.13 23.26 -0.04
CA HIS A 519 -16.60 22.22 0.82
C HIS A 519 -15.62 22.78 1.87
N ASP A 520 -15.54 22.12 3.03
CA ASP A 520 -14.71 22.56 4.15
C ASP A 520 -13.27 22.01 4.08
N TRP A 521 -12.57 22.36 3.00
CA TRP A 521 -11.16 22.00 2.80
C TRP A 521 -10.25 22.51 3.92
N GLY A 522 -10.62 23.62 4.56
CA GLY A 522 -9.89 24.17 5.70
C GLY A 522 -9.96 23.25 6.93
N ARG A 523 -11.13 22.66 7.22
CA ARG A 523 -11.25 21.63 8.25
C ARG A 523 -10.46 20.38 7.88
N LEU A 524 -10.59 19.87 6.64
CA LEU A 524 -9.85 18.69 6.21
C LEU A 524 -8.33 18.89 6.37
N PHE A 525 -7.80 20.04 5.93
CA PHE A 525 -6.40 20.42 6.13
C PHE A 525 -5.95 20.34 7.60
N ASN A 526 -6.73 20.91 8.51
CA ASN A 526 -6.40 20.91 9.94
C ASN A 526 -6.49 19.50 10.55
N GLU A 527 -7.50 18.72 10.18
CA GLU A 527 -7.65 17.32 10.63
C GLU A 527 -6.52 16.44 10.08
N SER A 528 -6.07 16.66 8.84
CA SER A 528 -4.93 15.92 8.29
C SER A 528 -3.64 16.10 9.11
N TYR A 529 -3.32 17.31 9.59
CA TYR A 529 -2.19 17.49 10.52
C TYR A 529 -2.41 16.78 11.85
N LYS A 530 -3.63 16.82 12.40
CA LYS A 530 -3.93 16.05 13.62
C LYS A 530 -3.73 14.56 13.42
N ASN A 531 -4.06 14.05 12.23
CA ASN A 531 -3.85 12.65 11.87
C ASN A 531 -2.36 12.32 11.75
N VAL A 532 -1.56 13.21 11.16
CA VAL A 532 -0.09 13.09 11.16
C VAL A 532 0.44 13.09 12.59
N ASP A 533 0.06 14.06 13.42
CA ASP A 533 0.50 14.16 14.81
C ASP A 533 0.12 12.91 15.61
N ALA A 534 -1.10 12.39 15.42
CA ALA A 534 -1.56 11.17 16.07
C ALA A 534 -0.78 9.93 15.63
N ALA A 535 -0.40 9.83 14.34
CA ALA A 535 0.46 8.76 13.83
C ALA A 535 1.87 8.84 14.44
N LEU A 536 2.42 10.05 14.56
CA LEU A 536 3.74 10.30 15.14
C LEU A 536 3.77 10.10 16.65
N SER A 537 2.72 10.46 17.39
CA SER A 537 2.66 10.37 18.85
C SER A 537 2.14 9.03 19.36
N ARG A 538 1.97 8.04 18.48
CA ARG A 538 1.32 6.78 18.80
C ARG A 538 2.07 6.02 19.90
N ALA A 539 1.40 5.79 21.03
CA ALA A 539 1.93 5.01 22.15
C ALA A 539 1.83 3.48 21.91
N VAL A 540 0.81 3.05 21.17
CA VAL A 540 0.59 1.63 20.85
C VAL A 540 1.58 1.21 19.76
N PRO A 541 2.42 0.20 20.01
CA PRO A 541 3.37 -0.29 19.04
C PRO A 541 2.65 -0.86 17.82
N TYR A 542 3.27 -0.70 16.66
CA TYR A 542 2.97 -1.46 15.47
C TYR A 542 3.58 -2.85 15.65
N ARG A 543 2.82 -3.92 15.39
CA ARG A 543 3.36 -5.27 15.51
C ARG A 543 3.75 -5.78 14.12
N ASP A 544 4.66 -6.74 14.02
CA ASP A 544 4.75 -7.62 12.85
C ASP A 544 3.67 -8.71 12.98
N ALA A 545 2.97 -9.03 11.89
CA ALA A 545 1.74 -9.83 11.94
C ALA A 545 1.98 -11.30 12.19
N LYS A 546 3.24 -11.72 12.06
CA LYS A 546 3.68 -13.01 12.52
C LYS A 546 3.41 -13.13 14.03
N PRO A 547 2.85 -14.24 14.51
CA PRO A 547 2.79 -14.52 15.95
C PRO A 547 4.17 -14.37 16.58
N GLY A 548 4.29 -13.50 17.59
CA GLY A 548 5.59 -13.16 18.20
C GLY A 548 6.40 -12.09 17.46
N GLY A 549 5.81 -11.44 16.45
CA GLY A 549 6.42 -10.37 15.69
C GLY A 549 6.85 -9.18 16.54
N ARG A 550 7.92 -8.52 16.09
CA ARG A 550 8.52 -7.36 16.75
C ARG A 550 7.51 -6.22 16.88
N GLU A 551 7.62 -5.48 17.98
CA GLU A 551 6.90 -4.24 18.20
C GLU A 551 7.76 -3.05 17.75
N TYR A 552 7.23 -2.24 16.84
CA TYR A 552 7.83 -0.98 16.38
C TYR A 552 7.08 0.18 17.04
N ARG A 553 7.80 1.07 17.72
CA ARG A 553 7.22 2.28 18.32
C ARG A 553 7.63 3.46 17.47
N SER A 554 6.69 4.35 17.17
CA SER A 554 7.02 5.57 16.44
C SER A 554 8.19 6.30 17.10
N ASN A 555 9.19 6.69 16.30
CA ASN A 555 10.29 7.54 16.75
C ASN A 555 9.88 9.02 16.84
N GLY A 556 8.61 9.34 16.61
CA GLY A 556 8.07 10.70 16.60
C GLY A 556 8.41 11.49 15.33
N VAL A 557 9.00 10.85 14.32
CA VAL A 557 9.41 11.45 13.05
C VAL A 557 8.74 10.78 11.86
N LEU A 558 8.72 9.44 11.83
CA LEU A 558 8.25 8.62 10.71
C LEU A 558 6.80 8.18 10.89
N VAL A 559 6.02 8.25 9.80
CA VAL A 559 4.63 7.75 9.75
C VAL A 559 4.56 6.48 8.91
N PRO A 560 3.63 5.55 9.18
CA PRO A 560 3.45 4.37 8.34
C PRO A 560 2.79 4.75 7.01
N ASP A 561 3.00 3.93 5.97
CA ASP A 561 2.33 4.08 4.67
C ASP A 561 0.82 4.09 4.83
N TRP A 562 0.29 3.09 5.55
CA TRP A 562 -1.15 2.88 5.67
C TRP A 562 -1.65 2.97 7.10
N ASN A 563 -2.67 3.80 7.28
CA ASN A 563 -3.32 4.12 8.54
C ASN A 563 -4.79 3.74 8.43
N ALA A 564 -5.45 3.49 9.56
CA ALA A 564 -6.89 3.26 9.58
C ALA A 564 -7.52 3.94 10.78
N PHE A 565 -8.75 4.42 10.63
CA PHE A 565 -9.54 4.81 11.78
C PHE A 565 -10.33 3.62 12.32
N THR A 566 -10.23 3.38 13.62
CA THR A 566 -11.19 2.53 14.35
C THR A 566 -12.02 3.40 15.27
N VAL A 567 -13.01 2.77 15.89
CA VAL A 567 -13.84 3.40 16.93
C VAL A 567 -13.04 3.91 18.13
N GLU A 568 -11.84 3.35 18.35
CA GLU A 568 -10.93 3.75 19.42
C GLU A 568 -10.05 4.95 19.04
N GLY A 569 -10.13 5.40 17.78
CA GLY A 569 -9.30 6.47 17.24
C GLY A 569 -8.44 6.00 16.08
N LEU A 570 -7.38 6.75 15.81
CA LEU A 570 -6.42 6.40 14.78
C LEU A 570 -5.67 5.12 15.16
N THR A 571 -5.73 4.10 14.31
CA THR A 571 -4.92 2.88 14.36
C THR A 571 -3.97 2.80 13.16
N SER A 572 -2.95 1.96 13.27
CA SER A 572 -2.36 1.41 12.05
C SER A 572 -3.43 0.59 11.30
N ALA A 573 -3.33 0.43 9.98
CA ALA A 573 -4.25 -0.41 9.21
C ALA A 573 -4.16 -1.93 9.54
N TYR A 574 -3.55 -2.25 10.67
CA TYR A 574 -3.33 -3.59 11.19
C TYR A 574 -4.62 -4.39 11.27
N GLY A 575 -4.65 -5.56 10.64
CA GLY A 575 -5.77 -6.48 10.65
C GLY A 575 -6.96 -6.12 9.76
N THR A 576 -7.08 -4.88 9.26
CA THR A 576 -8.19 -4.49 8.36
C THR A 576 -7.84 -4.67 6.89
N TRP A 577 -6.61 -4.34 6.48
CA TRP A 577 -6.14 -4.60 5.12
C TRP A 577 -5.50 -5.99 4.96
N ASP A 578 -5.06 -6.57 6.07
CA ASP A 578 -4.41 -7.90 6.09
C ASP A 578 -5.26 -9.01 5.44
N SER A 579 -6.57 -8.81 5.41
CA SER A 579 -7.53 -9.73 4.79
C SER A 579 -7.93 -9.37 3.35
N PHE A 580 -7.57 -8.18 2.85
CA PHE A 580 -8.25 -7.59 1.68
C PHE A 580 -7.52 -7.69 0.34
N ALA A 581 -6.19 -7.93 0.28
CA ALA A 581 -5.51 -7.87 -1.03
C ALA A 581 -4.35 -8.84 -1.29
N SER A 582 -3.55 -9.27 -0.31
CA SER A 582 -2.34 -10.04 -0.64
C SER A 582 -1.92 -11.14 0.35
N GLY A 583 -2.57 -11.26 1.51
CA GLY A 583 -2.06 -12.12 2.58
C GLY A 583 -0.68 -11.70 3.12
N GLU A 584 -0.15 -10.55 2.68
CA GLU A 584 1.09 -9.98 3.17
C GLU A 584 0.80 -8.82 4.10
N ALA A 585 0.76 -9.15 5.38
CA ALA A 585 0.65 -8.26 6.52
C ALA A 585 1.76 -7.23 6.73
N GLN A 586 2.53 -6.90 5.69
CA GLN A 586 3.95 -6.67 5.87
C GLN A 586 4.36 -5.19 6.04
N ASP A 587 3.46 -4.22 5.82
CA ASP A 587 3.89 -2.82 5.64
C ASP A 587 3.29 -1.79 6.62
N THR A 588 2.41 -2.18 7.53
CA THR A 588 1.74 -1.21 8.42
C THR A 588 2.68 -0.45 9.36
N HIS A 589 3.91 -0.92 9.52
CA HIS A 589 4.97 -0.32 10.35
C HIS A 589 6.08 0.33 9.49
N LEU A 590 5.97 0.26 8.17
CA LEU A 590 6.96 0.82 7.25
C LEU A 590 6.56 2.24 6.87
N SER A 591 7.54 3.13 6.99
CA SER A 591 7.57 4.44 6.37
C SER A 591 8.37 4.30 5.07
N SER A 592 7.70 4.02 3.95
CA SER A 592 8.35 3.66 2.69
C SER A 592 8.00 4.61 1.54
N TRP A 593 7.89 4.07 0.33
CA TRP A 593 7.62 4.77 -0.93
C TRP A 593 6.41 5.70 -0.84
N ASP A 594 5.38 5.32 -0.09
CA ASP A 594 4.23 6.19 0.12
C ASP A 594 4.51 7.22 1.19
N ALA A 595 4.64 6.80 2.46
CA ALA A 595 4.70 7.69 3.61
C ALA A 595 5.79 8.76 3.49
N LEU A 596 6.95 8.42 2.91
CA LEU A 596 8.04 9.38 2.81
C LEU A 596 7.72 10.57 1.87
N ARG A 597 6.74 10.45 0.96
CA ARG A 597 6.25 11.58 0.14
C ARG A 597 5.62 12.69 0.98
N LEU A 598 5.06 12.38 2.16
CA LEU A 598 4.50 13.36 3.09
C LEU A 598 5.48 14.51 3.37
N TYR A 599 6.77 14.20 3.54
CA TYR A 599 7.76 15.21 3.87
C TYR A 599 8.05 16.14 2.69
N THR A 600 7.99 15.64 1.45
CA THR A 600 8.06 16.47 0.25
C THR A 600 6.86 17.42 0.19
N TRP A 601 5.64 16.94 0.47
CA TRP A 601 4.45 17.78 0.45
C TRP A 601 4.42 18.83 1.57
N ALA A 602 4.87 18.47 2.77
CA ALA A 602 5.07 19.42 3.86
C ALA A 602 6.13 20.48 3.51
N ALA A 603 7.20 20.10 2.80
CA ALA A 603 8.22 21.02 2.31
C ALA A 603 7.64 22.04 1.34
N TYR A 604 6.80 21.60 0.38
CA TYR A 604 6.07 22.49 -0.52
C TYR A 604 5.16 23.47 0.24
N ASP A 605 4.40 22.97 1.22
CA ASP A 605 3.51 23.82 2.01
C ASP A 605 4.25 24.84 2.86
N TYR A 606 5.35 24.46 3.51
CA TYR A 606 6.16 25.42 4.26
C TYR A 606 6.76 26.50 3.36
N VAL A 607 7.33 26.13 2.22
CA VAL A 607 7.96 27.09 1.30
C VAL A 607 6.92 28.03 0.68
N GLN A 608 5.74 27.53 0.33
CA GLN A 608 4.71 28.34 -0.35
C GLN A 608 3.85 29.16 0.63
N ASN A 609 3.49 28.58 1.78
CA ASN A 609 2.49 29.13 2.69
C ASN A 609 3.06 29.51 4.07
N GLY A 610 4.32 29.17 4.39
CA GLY A 610 4.93 29.46 5.68
C GLY A 610 4.25 28.75 6.86
N ASN A 611 3.58 27.62 6.62
CA ASN A 611 2.79 26.93 7.64
C ASN A 611 3.66 26.40 8.80
N ALA A 612 3.26 26.75 10.03
CA ALA A 612 4.01 26.38 11.22
C ALA A 612 3.99 24.87 11.53
N GLN A 613 2.89 24.17 11.25
CA GLN A 613 2.79 22.72 11.46
C GLN A 613 3.68 21.95 10.47
N SER A 614 3.69 22.35 9.19
CA SER A 614 4.68 21.86 8.21
C SER A 614 6.10 22.07 8.71
N LYS A 615 6.42 23.28 9.20
CA LYS A 615 7.75 23.57 9.76
C LYS A 615 8.10 22.63 10.91
N THR A 616 7.19 22.42 11.87
CA THR A 616 7.42 21.51 13.00
C THR A 616 7.67 20.07 12.54
N LEU A 617 6.89 19.57 11.57
CA LEU A 617 7.09 18.24 10.99
C LEU A 617 8.45 18.13 10.31
N LEU A 618 8.78 19.09 9.44
CA LEU A 618 10.06 19.16 8.74
C LEU A 618 11.22 19.29 9.70
N ASP A 619 11.05 19.98 10.84
CA ASP A 619 12.14 20.15 11.79
C ASP A 619 12.59 18.83 12.41
N LYS A 620 11.63 17.97 12.73
CA LYS A 620 11.88 16.61 13.20
C LYS A 620 12.49 15.74 12.09
N ALA A 621 11.89 15.76 10.90
CA ALA A 621 12.34 14.97 9.75
C ALA A 621 13.76 15.36 9.28
N GLY A 622 14.05 16.65 9.23
CA GLY A 622 15.36 17.15 8.80
C GLY A 622 16.48 16.76 9.74
N LYS A 623 16.22 16.69 11.07
CA LYS A 623 17.19 16.12 11.99
C LYS A 623 17.43 14.63 11.71
N PHE A 624 16.37 13.85 11.57
CA PHE A 624 16.48 12.42 11.27
C PHE A 624 17.25 12.16 9.97
N PHE A 625 16.91 12.85 8.89
CA PHE A 625 17.62 12.71 7.61
C PHE A 625 19.06 13.22 7.67
N ALA A 626 19.36 14.28 8.41
CA ALA A 626 20.74 14.72 8.59
C ALA A 626 21.58 13.64 9.31
N ASP A 627 21.02 13.03 10.36
CA ASP A 627 21.68 11.95 11.10
C ASP A 627 21.91 10.72 10.21
N GLU A 628 20.91 10.32 9.41
CA GLU A 628 21.01 9.21 8.46
C GLU A 628 22.02 9.49 7.34
N LEU A 629 22.03 10.71 6.78
CA LEU A 629 23.00 11.13 5.78
C LEU A 629 24.43 11.18 6.36
N ALA A 630 24.59 11.56 7.62
CA ALA A 630 25.88 11.55 8.29
C ALA A 630 26.38 10.12 8.54
N LYS A 631 25.49 9.24 9.00
CA LYS A 631 25.79 7.85 9.34
C LYS A 631 26.09 6.99 8.12
N ASN A 632 25.27 7.09 7.08
CA ASN A 632 25.27 6.13 5.97
C ASN A 632 25.83 6.71 4.66
N ASN A 633 26.10 8.02 4.63
CA ASN A 633 26.29 8.80 3.39
C ASN A 633 25.16 8.53 2.39
N TRP A 634 23.95 8.26 2.88
CA TRP A 634 22.79 7.95 2.06
C TRP A 634 21.50 8.06 2.89
N ILE A 635 20.38 8.21 2.20
CA ILE A 635 19.03 8.10 2.76
C ILE A 635 18.33 6.93 2.10
N TYR A 636 17.90 5.97 2.91
CA TYR A 636 17.24 4.74 2.44
C TYR A 636 15.79 5.01 2.01
N ASN A 637 15.21 4.07 1.25
CA ASN A 637 13.88 4.22 0.66
C ASN A 637 12.76 3.74 1.57
N ALA A 638 13.11 3.02 2.63
CA ALA A 638 12.17 2.72 3.68
C ALA A 638 12.85 2.61 5.03
N TYR A 639 12.06 2.91 6.05
CA TYR A 639 12.41 2.76 7.45
C TYR A 639 11.22 2.14 8.16
N ASN A 640 11.46 1.36 9.19
CA ASN A 640 10.42 1.11 10.19
C ASN A 640 10.10 2.45 10.86
N VAL A 641 8.87 2.61 11.36
CA VAL A 641 8.44 3.83 12.08
C VAL A 641 9.28 4.14 13.34
N ASP A 642 10.05 3.17 13.86
CA ASP A 642 11.02 3.37 14.95
C ASP A 642 12.38 3.92 14.47
N GLY A 643 12.54 4.16 13.17
CA GLY A 643 13.77 4.64 12.53
C GLY A 643 14.78 3.55 12.19
N THR A 644 14.51 2.28 12.51
CA THR A 644 15.39 1.17 12.11
C THR A 644 15.15 0.77 10.65
N LEU A 645 16.15 0.14 10.02
CA LEU A 645 15.97 -0.43 8.68
C LEU A 645 15.15 -1.74 8.75
N PRO A 646 14.30 -2.03 7.76
CA PRO A 646 13.55 -3.28 7.69
C PRO A 646 14.49 -4.46 7.46
N GLU A 647 14.29 -5.60 8.15
CA GLU A 647 15.28 -6.68 8.26
C GLU A 647 15.65 -7.39 6.93
N ASN A 648 14.81 -7.32 5.89
CA ASN A 648 14.97 -8.14 4.68
C ASN A 648 15.15 -7.37 3.36
N ASN A 649 15.72 -6.16 3.37
CA ASN A 649 15.81 -5.27 2.17
C ASN A 649 14.51 -5.29 1.33
N ARG A 650 13.35 -5.35 2.00
CA ARG A 650 12.06 -5.54 1.33
C ARG A 650 11.82 -4.37 0.39
N ARG A 651 11.41 -4.66 -0.85
CA ARG A 651 11.16 -3.63 -1.89
C ARG A 651 12.36 -2.71 -2.15
N GLY A 652 13.58 -3.20 -2.00
CA GLY A 652 14.77 -2.36 -2.14
C GLY A 652 14.87 -1.27 -1.07
N ALA A 653 14.23 -1.46 0.08
CA ALA A 653 14.23 -0.51 1.20
C ALA A 653 15.65 -0.07 1.61
N GLN A 654 16.58 -1.02 1.67
CA GLN A 654 17.98 -0.78 1.98
C GLN A 654 18.84 -0.56 0.71
N SER A 655 18.23 -0.56 -0.47
CA SER A 655 18.98 -0.37 -1.70
C SER A 655 19.45 1.07 -1.84
N LYS A 656 20.76 1.23 -2.08
CA LYS A 656 21.34 2.49 -2.52
C LYS A 656 21.17 2.72 -4.04
N SER A 657 20.61 1.75 -4.77
CA SER A 657 20.45 1.85 -6.22
C SER A 657 19.36 2.85 -6.63
N THR A 658 18.37 3.07 -5.77
CA THR A 658 17.27 4.01 -6.02
C THR A 658 17.40 5.23 -5.10
N PRO A 659 17.54 6.45 -5.64
CA PRO A 659 17.76 7.66 -4.83
C PRO A 659 16.47 8.34 -4.35
N PHE A 660 15.39 7.58 -4.16
CA PHE A 660 14.10 8.10 -3.75
C PHE A 660 14.19 8.82 -2.38
N GLY A 661 14.79 8.16 -1.39
CA GLY A 661 15.02 8.76 -0.07
C GLY A 661 15.88 10.04 -0.14
N MET A 662 16.83 10.10 -1.08
CA MET A 662 17.67 11.28 -1.29
C MET A 662 16.87 12.45 -1.85
N GLY A 663 15.95 12.23 -2.79
CA GLY A 663 15.04 13.27 -3.28
C GLY A 663 14.17 13.88 -2.17
N ILE A 664 13.63 13.04 -1.29
CA ILE A 664 12.83 13.48 -0.13
C ILE A 664 13.67 14.31 0.83
N ALA A 665 14.83 13.82 1.24
CA ALA A 665 15.72 14.54 2.14
C ALA A 665 16.17 15.88 1.54
N LEU A 666 16.45 15.91 0.24
CA LEU A 666 16.81 17.15 -0.47
C LEU A 666 15.69 18.20 -0.40
N ALA A 667 14.42 17.79 -0.56
CA ALA A 667 13.28 18.70 -0.38
C ALA A 667 13.17 19.22 1.07
N VAL A 668 13.38 18.36 2.06
CA VAL A 668 13.36 18.74 3.48
C VAL A 668 14.49 19.72 3.83
N PHE A 669 15.72 19.45 3.37
CA PHE A 669 16.86 20.35 3.59
C PHE A 669 16.66 21.70 2.90
N CYS A 670 16.10 21.71 1.68
CA CYS A 670 15.69 22.94 0.99
C CYS A 670 14.74 23.77 1.85
N ALA A 671 13.63 23.16 2.30
CA ALA A 671 12.61 23.85 3.08
C ALA A 671 13.18 24.43 4.38
N ARG A 672 14.13 23.75 5.02
CA ARG A 672 14.78 24.16 6.28
C ARG A 672 15.96 25.13 6.16
N ASP A 673 16.37 25.50 4.94
CA ASP A 673 17.62 26.26 4.71
C ASP A 673 18.87 25.52 5.25
N ASP A 674 18.85 24.19 5.27
CA ASP A 674 19.99 23.37 5.66
C ASP A 674 20.95 23.19 4.48
N GLN A 675 21.67 24.27 4.16
CA GLN A 675 22.53 24.36 2.98
C GLN A 675 23.63 23.28 2.97
N ALA A 676 24.17 22.93 4.14
CA ALA A 676 25.26 21.97 4.26
C ALA A 676 24.80 20.56 3.90
N ASN A 677 23.67 20.11 4.46
CA ASN A 677 23.13 18.79 4.15
C ASN A 677 22.52 18.74 2.75
N ALA A 678 21.90 19.82 2.26
CA ALA A 678 21.46 19.93 0.87
C ALA A 678 22.63 19.76 -0.11
N LEU A 679 23.74 20.47 0.13
CA LEU A 679 24.97 20.37 -0.68
C LEU A 679 25.54 18.94 -0.66
N LYS A 680 25.66 18.33 0.52
CA LYS A 680 26.14 16.94 0.64
C LYS A 680 25.22 15.96 -0.09
N CYS A 681 23.91 16.06 0.10
CA CYS A 681 22.92 15.20 -0.53
C CYS A 681 22.97 15.30 -2.06
N TYR A 682 23.01 16.53 -2.59
CA TYR A 682 23.06 16.77 -4.04
C TYR A 682 24.38 16.29 -4.68
N LYS A 683 25.52 16.46 -4.00
CA LYS A 683 26.80 15.90 -4.45
C LYS A 683 26.74 14.39 -4.61
N LEU A 684 26.25 13.70 -3.59
CA LEU A 684 26.09 12.24 -3.61
C LEU A 684 25.18 11.81 -4.77
N LEU A 685 24.09 12.55 -5.03
CA LEU A 685 23.26 12.30 -6.22
C LEU A 685 24.04 12.46 -7.53
N LYS A 686 24.83 13.52 -7.70
CA LYS A 686 25.61 13.78 -8.92
C LYS A 686 26.82 12.85 -9.10
N GLU A 687 27.35 12.29 -8.02
CA GLU A 687 28.42 11.30 -8.02
C GLU A 687 27.91 9.91 -8.44
N ASN A 688 26.70 9.54 -7.99
CA ASN A 688 26.13 8.23 -8.26
C ASN A 688 25.26 8.18 -9.52
N TYR A 689 24.86 9.34 -10.06
CA TYR A 689 23.97 9.43 -11.22
C TYR A 689 24.42 10.47 -12.25
N THR A 690 23.88 10.34 -13.46
CA THR A 690 24.20 11.24 -14.57
C THR A 690 23.24 12.43 -14.61
N ALA A 691 23.72 13.57 -15.10
CA ALA A 691 22.88 14.75 -15.29
C ALA A 691 21.71 14.40 -16.23
N GLY A 692 20.49 14.74 -15.82
CA GLY A 692 19.25 14.38 -16.53
C GLY A 692 18.68 13.00 -16.18
N HIS A 693 19.41 12.15 -15.45
CA HIS A 693 18.97 10.81 -15.11
C HIS A 693 19.43 10.38 -13.71
N PHE A 694 18.61 10.67 -12.70
CA PHE A 694 18.87 10.38 -11.30
C PHE A 694 18.36 8.99 -10.88
N THR A 695 18.52 7.99 -11.72
CA THR A 695 18.21 6.60 -11.37
C THR A 695 19.14 5.70 -12.19
N THR A 696 19.39 4.46 -11.78
CA THR A 696 20.08 3.49 -12.65
C THR A 696 19.10 2.84 -13.62
N ASP A 697 17.82 2.86 -13.27
CA ASP A 697 16.74 2.35 -14.07
C ASP A 697 16.05 3.51 -14.80
N ALA A 698 16.21 3.54 -16.12
CA ALA A 698 15.49 4.49 -16.97
C ALA A 698 13.98 4.35 -16.89
N ASP A 699 13.53 3.21 -16.35
CA ASP A 699 12.13 2.96 -16.15
C ASP A 699 11.57 3.41 -14.80
N ASP A 700 12.39 3.85 -13.85
CA ASP A 700 11.91 4.34 -12.55
C ASP A 700 11.31 5.76 -12.68
N TYR A 701 10.00 5.80 -12.96
CA TYR A 701 9.25 7.05 -13.03
C TYR A 701 9.13 7.69 -11.64
N PHE A 702 9.06 6.89 -10.58
CA PHE A 702 8.69 7.34 -9.24
C PHE A 702 9.81 8.17 -8.61
N THR A 703 11.03 7.62 -8.58
CA THR A 703 12.20 8.30 -8.01
C THR A 703 12.56 9.56 -8.80
N SER A 704 12.50 9.47 -10.14
CA SER A 704 12.80 10.60 -11.03
C SER A 704 11.90 11.81 -10.75
N ASN A 705 10.61 11.57 -10.52
CA ASN A 705 9.65 12.62 -10.18
C ASN A 705 9.96 13.27 -8.83
N LEU A 706 10.24 12.49 -7.78
CA LEU A 706 10.51 13.07 -6.46
C LEU A 706 11.76 13.95 -6.43
N ILE A 707 12.82 13.55 -7.14
CA ILE A 707 14.02 14.38 -7.27
C ILE A 707 13.67 15.65 -8.04
N ALA A 708 12.94 15.55 -9.15
CA ALA A 708 12.47 16.72 -9.90
C ALA A 708 11.61 17.66 -9.02
N PHE A 709 10.79 17.12 -8.13
CA PHE A 709 10.00 17.93 -7.19
C PHE A 709 10.89 18.65 -6.17
N ALA A 710 11.90 17.99 -5.63
CA ALA A 710 12.87 18.63 -4.74
C ALA A 710 13.59 19.78 -5.46
N LEU A 711 14.06 19.58 -6.69
CA LEU A 711 14.76 20.61 -7.45
C LEU A 711 13.84 21.79 -7.84
N ASN A 712 12.60 21.51 -8.22
CA ASN A 712 11.60 22.56 -8.45
C ASN A 712 11.28 23.35 -7.17
N LEU A 713 11.40 22.73 -5.99
CA LEU A 713 11.26 23.44 -4.72
C LEU A 713 12.42 24.42 -4.48
N PHE A 714 13.67 24.05 -4.84
CA PHE A 714 14.80 24.99 -4.83
C PHE A 714 14.56 26.18 -5.76
N LYS A 715 14.07 25.91 -6.97
CA LYS A 715 13.67 26.94 -7.93
C LYS A 715 12.65 27.91 -7.33
N ALA A 716 11.59 27.38 -6.73
CA ALA A 716 10.55 28.19 -6.10
C ALA A 716 11.08 29.01 -4.91
N LYS A 717 11.93 28.43 -4.06
CA LYS A 717 12.45 29.06 -2.85
C LYS A 717 13.51 30.12 -3.11
N TYR A 718 14.44 29.85 -4.02
CA TYR A 718 15.63 30.68 -4.25
C TYR A 718 15.54 31.52 -5.53
N GLY A 719 14.47 31.38 -6.33
CA GLY A 719 14.22 32.20 -7.52
C GLY A 719 15.24 31.99 -8.65
N ILE A 720 15.70 30.73 -8.81
CA ILE A 720 16.72 30.35 -9.80
C ILE A 720 16.17 29.92 -11.16
#